data_AF-A0AAN6JXP6-F1
#
_entry.id   AF-A0AAN6JXP6-F1
#
_cell.length_a   1.000
_cell.length_b   1.000
_cell.length_c   1.000
_cell.angle_alpha   90.00
_cell.angle_beta   90.00
_cell.angle_gamma   90.00
#
_symmetry.space_group_name_H-M   'P 1'
#
loop_
_entity.id
_entity.type
_entity.pdbx_description
1 polymer ?
#
loop_
_entity_poly.entity_id
_entity_poly.type
_entity_poly.pdbx_seq_one_letter_code
_entity_poly.pdbx_strand_id
1 'polypeptide(L)'
;MADSDTNPSQSRDLNAAAISTHFDYQRFRQQQEQTGPLAKPLSATTTKGLEAFKKRWEKFATYFTTFFKWLVDQSRASREHAPQAPTLRQYFRNLLMWRERVGGNELPPKIRAGVNSYIDYDLSGKRPTTRRKKNVMSNVDFLKILAFHYAEDPARYSNERQRVQFAMLLLIHATSAARPCSTTNTNTSTARSLTVGTSTGHADGPNVTVGARLTKQSQADQMLAGKEQRIFDDDVARAIRYKDIDLLLVRNTDPATSAVIPTKFAMRVRLRHWKGELHKPQPKELVWHQCSLLLACPVTHLLALALDDGALRSRALNDPSRLVALQLPPDRNQITISWRKGCLETPLLRECDSNGNTSAVSPLTTTQSRYWLKRLGGNIGLLSSLTFYDIRRGVSNAIDGHAPAAVRNQILGHANGLTFDNHYLNPTIRLDVQNTFLRRRTEDAIMHTLTHMDIVVDCDVPRNLPRKIAAAIESLPDMRKLLAERQQLSQSDEGDDGDTSDGARHRECQKRDLARRIRSSRAYHRTRALTVLRQQYLEHKDDAVIEMQLSGKTVPVVDAQHDETASRLVLPERALIATLLASTPTDTTSAQHLQDMLQAVQAMVALCRRKEGRGSRGHRVQDHTLSSSPPPTPNIQETRVPFRCKALQCLFCFSDATLLDFDRHRSWSSRQRLWDHVDKHLGVFDNRCPHPACDDLFFDHIAHFKNHALVAHESRLRPM
;
A
#
# COMPACT_ATOMS: atom_id res chain seq x y z
N MET A 1 37.07 -26.11 63.92
CA MET A 1 36.94 -27.40 64.61
C MET A 1 36.99 -28.45 63.49
N ALA A 2 38.20 -28.87 63.10
CA ALA A 2 38.89 -30.07 63.58
C ALA A 2 38.19 -31.34 63.04
N ASP A 3 38.68 -31.95 61.94
CA ASP A 3 39.75 -32.99 61.87
C ASP A 3 39.38 -34.24 62.68
N SER A 4 39.42 -35.49 62.22
CA SER A 4 40.34 -36.19 61.29
C SER A 4 39.69 -37.52 60.81
N ASP A 5 39.77 -37.92 59.54
CA ASP A 5 40.77 -38.83 58.92
C ASP A 5 41.07 -40.12 59.74
N THR A 6 40.92 -41.33 59.19
CA THR A 6 41.89 -41.92 58.25
C THR A 6 41.40 -43.20 57.53
N ASN A 7 41.97 -43.37 56.34
CA ASN A 7 41.82 -44.41 55.30
C ASN A 7 42.79 -45.60 55.55
N PRO A 8 42.78 -46.73 54.78
CA PRO A 8 43.71 -46.79 53.62
C PRO A 8 43.32 -47.70 52.41
N SER A 9 43.63 -47.22 51.18
CA SER A 9 44.28 -47.84 49.96
C SER A 9 43.95 -49.30 49.52
N GLN A 10 43.93 -49.77 48.25
CA GLN A 10 44.24 -49.27 46.89
C GLN A 10 43.86 -50.36 45.83
N SER A 11 43.40 -49.93 44.64
CA SER A 11 43.66 -50.44 43.26
C SER A 11 42.98 -51.70 42.64
N ARG A 12 42.50 -51.48 41.39
CA ARG A 12 42.49 -52.36 40.17
C ARG A 12 41.51 -53.55 40.17
N ASP A 13 40.79 -53.93 39.10
CA ASP A 13 40.81 -53.62 37.66
C ASP A 13 39.42 -53.87 37.02
N LEU A 14 39.21 -53.23 35.88
CA LEU A 14 38.05 -53.34 34.97
C LEU A 14 38.13 -54.59 34.08
N ASN A 15 36.96 -54.99 33.54
CA ASN A 15 36.73 -55.74 32.29
C ASN A 15 36.95 -57.26 32.26
N ALA A 16 35.87 -58.04 32.06
CA ALA A 16 35.93 -59.33 31.37
C ALA A 16 34.57 -59.89 30.86
N ALA A 17 33.70 -59.06 30.25
CA ALA A 17 32.52 -59.56 29.52
C ALA A 17 32.29 -58.81 28.18
N ALA A 18 33.38 -58.40 27.54
CA ALA A 18 33.36 -57.78 26.21
C ALA A 18 34.50 -58.34 25.35
N ILE A 19 34.56 -59.67 25.20
CA ILE A 19 35.52 -60.32 24.30
C ILE A 19 34.77 -61.31 23.42
N SER A 20 34.06 -60.75 22.43
CA SER A 20 33.66 -61.45 21.20
C SER A 20 33.57 -60.49 20.02
N THR A 21 33.50 -59.18 20.23
CA THR A 21 33.34 -58.23 19.12
C THR A 21 34.66 -57.63 18.62
N HIS A 22 35.70 -57.53 19.43
CA HIS A 22 36.96 -56.92 18.99
C HIS A 22 37.79 -57.84 18.08
N PHE A 23 37.79 -59.16 18.33
CA PHE A 23 38.51 -60.11 17.47
C PHE A 23 37.83 -60.26 16.11
N ASP A 24 36.49 -60.31 16.08
CA ASP A 24 35.70 -60.29 14.85
C ASP A 24 35.82 -58.96 14.10
N TYR A 25 35.88 -57.84 14.84
CA TYR A 25 36.11 -56.53 14.25
C TYR A 25 37.52 -56.38 13.67
N GLN A 26 38.56 -56.91 14.32
CA GLN A 26 39.92 -56.89 13.77
C GLN A 26 40.06 -57.80 12.54
N ARG A 27 39.37 -58.95 12.51
CA ARG A 27 39.34 -59.83 11.33
C ARG A 27 38.62 -59.18 10.15
N PHE A 28 37.51 -58.48 10.43
CA PHE A 28 36.80 -57.67 9.44
C PHE A 28 37.64 -56.47 8.96
N ARG A 29 38.40 -55.82 9.86
CA ARG A 29 39.31 -54.73 9.51
C ARG A 29 40.50 -55.20 8.67
N GLN A 30 41.11 -56.34 9.01
CA GLN A 30 42.19 -56.92 8.21
C GLN A 30 41.69 -57.39 6.84
N GLN A 31 40.47 -57.92 6.74
CA GLN A 31 39.83 -58.19 5.44
C GLN A 31 39.59 -56.91 4.64
N GLN A 32 39.17 -55.81 5.28
CA GLN A 32 38.99 -54.49 4.63
C GLN A 32 40.32 -53.82 4.24
N GLU A 33 41.37 -53.97 5.04
CA GLU A 33 42.71 -53.45 4.75
C GLU A 33 43.41 -54.26 3.64
N GLN A 34 43.18 -55.57 3.56
CA GLN A 34 43.71 -56.41 2.47
C GLN A 34 42.93 -56.26 1.16
N THR A 35 41.63 -55.92 1.20
CA THR A 35 40.82 -55.78 -0.02
C THR A 35 40.66 -54.35 -0.53
N GLY A 36 40.87 -53.33 0.30
CA GLY A 36 40.63 -51.93 -0.05
C GLY A 36 39.20 -51.66 -0.57
N PRO A 37 38.74 -50.41 -0.70
CA PRO A 37 37.57 -50.17 -1.54
C PRO A 37 37.95 -50.60 -2.97
N LEU A 38 37.18 -51.52 -3.56
CA LEU A 38 37.14 -51.72 -5.01
C LEU A 38 36.55 -50.45 -5.66
N ALA A 39 37.32 -49.36 -5.62
CA ALA A 39 37.17 -48.29 -6.56
C ALA A 39 37.65 -48.87 -7.89
N LYS A 40 36.71 -49.28 -8.75
CA LYS A 40 37.02 -49.36 -10.17
C LYS A 40 37.67 -48.02 -10.52
N PRO A 41 38.90 -47.99 -11.07
CA PRO A 41 39.50 -46.73 -11.45
C PRO A 41 38.50 -46.03 -12.35
N LEU A 42 38.04 -44.86 -11.92
CA LEU A 42 37.25 -43.98 -12.77
C LEU A 42 38.06 -43.82 -14.05
N SER A 43 37.42 -44.04 -15.21
CA SER A 43 38.11 -43.92 -16.49
C SER A 43 38.85 -42.58 -16.53
N ALA A 44 40.02 -42.52 -17.18
CA ALA A 44 40.81 -41.28 -17.26
C ALA A 44 39.98 -40.08 -17.75
N THR A 45 38.93 -40.34 -18.54
CA THR A 45 37.91 -39.40 -19.00
C THR A 45 37.04 -38.83 -17.87
N THR A 46 36.67 -39.67 -16.90
CA THR A 46 35.85 -39.29 -15.73
C THR A 46 36.67 -38.53 -14.69
N THR A 47 37.95 -38.88 -14.50
CA THR A 47 38.88 -38.15 -13.62
C THR A 47 39.25 -36.79 -14.19
N LYS A 48 39.54 -36.70 -15.50
CA LYS A 48 39.65 -35.43 -16.24
C LYS A 48 38.34 -34.63 -16.21
N GLY A 49 37.19 -35.31 -16.29
CA GLY A 49 35.87 -34.69 -16.15
C GLY A 49 35.65 -34.08 -14.77
N LEU A 50 36.12 -34.76 -13.71
CA LEU A 50 36.03 -34.30 -12.32
C LEU A 50 37.02 -33.16 -12.03
N GLU A 51 38.22 -33.19 -12.59
CA GLU A 51 39.21 -32.10 -12.53
C GLU A 51 38.78 -30.90 -13.36
N ALA A 52 38.27 -31.10 -14.58
CA ALA A 52 37.67 -30.04 -15.37
C ALA A 52 36.43 -29.46 -14.68
N PHE A 53 35.64 -30.29 -14.00
CA PHE A 53 34.52 -29.85 -13.16
C PHE A 53 35.01 -29.08 -11.94
N LYS A 54 36.06 -29.51 -11.24
CA LYS A 54 36.72 -28.78 -10.14
C LYS A 54 37.33 -27.44 -10.59
N LYS A 55 37.97 -27.42 -11.75
CA LYS A 55 38.58 -26.22 -12.34
C LYS A 55 37.52 -25.24 -12.87
N ARG A 56 36.43 -25.77 -13.46
CA ARG A 56 35.22 -24.99 -13.74
C ARG A 56 34.60 -24.49 -12.44
N TRP A 57 34.50 -25.31 -11.40
CA TRP A 57 33.97 -25.01 -10.07
C TRP A 57 34.71 -23.86 -9.40
N GLU A 58 36.04 -23.90 -9.39
CA GLU A 58 36.89 -22.83 -8.85
C GLU A 58 36.63 -21.55 -9.65
N LYS A 59 36.75 -21.60 -10.97
CA LYS A 59 36.53 -20.45 -11.85
C LYS A 59 35.12 -19.85 -11.71
N PHE A 60 34.08 -20.70 -11.60
CA PHE A 60 32.68 -20.28 -11.48
C PHE A 60 32.36 -19.67 -10.11
N ALA A 61 32.90 -20.25 -9.04
CA ALA A 61 32.79 -19.66 -7.71
C ALA A 61 33.51 -18.31 -7.68
N THR A 62 34.70 -18.19 -8.28
CA THR A 62 35.43 -16.92 -8.40
C THR A 62 34.62 -15.85 -9.12
N TYR A 63 33.90 -16.15 -10.21
CA TYR A 63 33.08 -15.14 -10.87
C TYR A 63 31.98 -14.55 -9.97
N PHE A 64 31.29 -15.39 -9.19
CA PHE A 64 30.27 -14.91 -8.26
C PHE A 64 30.87 -14.12 -7.11
N THR A 65 31.96 -14.62 -6.52
CA THR A 65 32.62 -13.92 -5.42
C THR A 65 33.20 -12.59 -5.87
N THR A 66 33.86 -12.53 -7.04
CA THR A 66 34.33 -11.29 -7.67
C THR A 66 33.19 -10.34 -8.03
N PHE A 67 32.09 -10.83 -8.59
CA PHE A 67 30.92 -10.01 -8.92
C PHE A 67 30.30 -9.37 -7.67
N PHE A 68 30.06 -10.15 -6.62
CA PHE A 68 29.48 -9.61 -5.39
C PHE A 68 30.44 -8.69 -4.64
N LYS A 69 31.76 -8.96 -4.69
CA LYS A 69 32.79 -8.05 -4.18
C LYS A 69 32.77 -6.72 -4.92
N TRP A 70 32.84 -6.74 -6.25
CA TRP A 70 32.71 -5.54 -7.09
C TRP A 70 31.42 -4.77 -6.80
N LEU A 71 30.29 -5.47 -6.65
CA LEU A 71 29.00 -4.84 -6.35
C LEU A 71 29.02 -4.11 -4.99
N VAL A 72 29.65 -4.71 -3.98
CA VAL A 72 29.84 -4.10 -2.66
C VAL A 72 30.78 -2.90 -2.75
N ASP A 73 31.90 -3.02 -3.45
CA ASP A 73 32.90 -1.97 -3.60
C ASP A 73 32.34 -0.76 -4.37
N GLN A 74 31.64 -1.00 -5.48
CA GLN A 74 30.90 0.04 -6.22
C GLN A 74 29.80 0.69 -5.38
N SER A 75 29.11 -0.09 -4.56
CA SER A 75 28.10 0.45 -3.65
C SER A 75 28.74 1.30 -2.56
N ARG A 76 29.92 0.95 -2.04
CA ARG A 76 30.65 1.79 -1.07
C ARG A 76 31.15 3.08 -1.69
N ALA A 77 31.54 3.06 -2.96
CA ALA A 77 31.98 4.25 -3.69
C ALA A 77 30.82 5.20 -4.04
N SER A 78 29.61 4.67 -4.28
CA SER A 78 28.45 5.45 -4.75
C SER A 78 27.34 5.66 -3.72
N ARG A 79 27.35 4.90 -2.61
CA ARG A 79 26.34 4.94 -1.54
C ARG A 79 27.03 4.92 -0.19
N GLU A 80 26.40 5.61 0.76
CA GLU A 80 26.85 5.71 2.16
C GLU A 80 26.87 4.34 2.89
N HIS A 81 26.11 3.35 2.39
CA HIS A 81 26.01 2.02 2.99
C HIS A 81 26.11 0.90 1.94
N ALA A 82 26.99 -0.08 2.18
CA ALA A 82 27.10 -1.29 1.39
C ALA A 82 25.85 -2.19 1.52
N PRO A 83 25.46 -2.93 0.47
CA PRO A 83 24.37 -3.90 0.55
C PRO A 83 24.69 -5.02 1.56
N GLN A 84 23.73 -5.30 2.44
CA GLN A 84 23.85 -6.36 3.45
C GLN A 84 23.66 -7.76 2.86
N ALA A 85 24.12 -8.79 3.58
CA ALA A 85 24.01 -10.21 3.22
C ALA A 85 22.62 -10.64 2.69
N PRO A 86 21.48 -10.26 3.30
CA PRO A 86 20.17 -10.64 2.79
C PRO A 86 19.87 -10.08 1.39
N THR A 87 20.30 -8.85 1.11
CA THR A 87 20.14 -8.21 -0.20
C THR A 87 20.98 -8.91 -1.25
N LEU A 88 22.26 -9.19 -0.93
CA LEU A 88 23.17 -9.92 -1.81
C LEU A 88 22.64 -11.32 -2.12
N ARG A 89 22.10 -12.04 -1.12
CA ARG A 89 21.43 -13.33 -1.31
C ARG A 89 20.20 -13.21 -2.20
N GLN A 90 19.42 -12.14 -2.10
CA GLN A 90 18.27 -11.93 -2.98
C GLN A 90 18.71 -11.67 -4.43
N TYR A 91 19.77 -10.90 -4.65
CA TYR A 91 20.35 -10.72 -5.98
C TYR A 91 20.85 -12.04 -6.55
N PHE A 92 21.53 -12.85 -5.73
CA PHE A 92 21.96 -14.18 -6.14
C PHE A 92 20.76 -15.06 -6.53
N ARG A 93 19.70 -15.11 -5.72
CA ARG A 93 18.46 -15.83 -6.06
C ARG A 93 17.85 -15.35 -7.37
N ASN A 94 17.74 -14.04 -7.57
CA ASN A 94 17.17 -13.49 -8.81
C ASN A 94 17.97 -13.91 -10.04
N LEU A 95 19.30 -13.90 -9.93
CA LEU A 95 20.18 -14.35 -10.99
C LEU A 95 20.03 -15.85 -11.27
N LEU A 96 19.89 -16.67 -10.23
CA LEU A 96 19.62 -18.10 -10.38
C LEU A 96 18.28 -18.36 -11.09
N MET A 97 17.22 -17.66 -10.70
CA MET A 97 15.91 -17.75 -11.35
C MET A 97 15.98 -17.35 -12.83
N TRP A 98 16.74 -16.30 -13.16
CA TRP A 98 16.93 -15.88 -14.55
C TRP A 98 17.71 -16.92 -15.36
N ARG A 99 18.77 -17.49 -14.79
CA ARG A 99 19.56 -18.56 -15.42
C ARG A 99 18.71 -19.80 -15.70
N GLU A 100 17.88 -20.21 -14.75
CA GLU A 100 16.97 -21.34 -14.90
C GLU A 100 15.99 -21.09 -16.05
N ARG A 101 15.41 -19.89 -16.12
CA ARG A 101 14.49 -19.48 -17.19
C ARG A 101 15.14 -19.45 -18.58
N VAL A 102 16.41 -19.05 -18.69
CA VAL A 102 17.09 -18.88 -19.99
C VAL A 102 17.84 -20.13 -20.45
N GLY A 103 18.45 -20.88 -19.51
CA GLY A 103 19.44 -21.91 -19.83
C GLY A 103 19.14 -23.31 -19.28
N GLY A 104 17.99 -23.53 -18.64
CA GLY A 104 17.49 -24.85 -18.21
C GLY A 104 18.33 -25.62 -17.16
N ASN A 105 19.53 -25.14 -16.82
CA ASN A 105 20.46 -25.84 -15.94
C ASN A 105 20.47 -25.23 -14.54
N GLU A 106 20.03 -26.00 -13.55
CA GLU A 106 20.17 -25.65 -12.15
C GLU A 106 21.66 -25.54 -11.74
N LEU A 107 21.96 -24.60 -10.85
CA LEU A 107 23.29 -24.51 -10.26
C LEU A 107 23.43 -25.58 -9.17
N PRO A 108 24.50 -26.39 -9.15
CA PRO A 108 24.71 -27.41 -8.12
C PRO A 108 24.54 -26.85 -6.70
N PRO A 109 23.84 -27.54 -5.78
CA PRO A 109 23.54 -27.05 -4.43
C PRO A 109 24.79 -26.62 -3.65
N LYS A 110 25.91 -27.30 -3.85
CA LYS A 110 27.18 -26.96 -3.18
C LYS A 110 27.72 -25.58 -3.62
N ILE A 111 27.57 -25.18 -4.89
CA ILE A 111 27.99 -23.84 -5.36
C ILE A 111 27.07 -22.78 -4.76
N ARG A 112 25.77 -23.06 -4.74
CA ARG A 112 24.77 -22.18 -4.12
C ARG A 112 25.08 -21.94 -2.65
N ALA A 113 25.45 -23.00 -1.92
CA ALA A 113 25.89 -22.90 -0.54
C ALA A 113 27.20 -22.11 -0.40
N GLY A 114 28.22 -22.41 -1.21
CA GLY A 114 29.52 -21.72 -1.16
C GLY A 114 29.43 -20.21 -1.41
N VAL A 115 28.63 -19.78 -2.39
CA VAL A 115 28.40 -18.34 -2.65
C VAL A 115 27.64 -17.67 -1.50
N ASN A 116 26.66 -18.34 -0.92
CA ASN A 116 25.97 -17.81 0.27
C ASN A 116 26.92 -17.69 1.47
N SER A 117 27.80 -18.68 1.69
CA SER A 117 28.82 -18.63 2.73
C SER A 117 29.81 -17.49 2.51
N TYR A 118 30.26 -17.26 1.26
CA TYR A 118 31.10 -16.10 0.91
C TYR A 118 30.41 -14.76 1.20
N ILE A 119 29.12 -14.64 0.85
CA ILE A 119 28.33 -13.44 1.13
C ILE A 119 28.22 -13.18 2.65
N ASP A 120 28.00 -14.24 3.43
CA ASP A 120 27.84 -14.14 4.88
C ASP A 120 29.19 -13.91 5.59
N TYR A 121 30.25 -14.59 5.19
CA TYR A 121 31.56 -14.57 5.87
C TYR A 121 32.48 -13.45 5.39
N ASP A 122 32.68 -13.32 4.07
CA ASP A 122 33.72 -12.44 3.51
C ASP A 122 33.22 -11.03 3.21
N LEU A 123 31.99 -10.89 2.69
CA LEU A 123 31.45 -9.58 2.31
C LEU A 123 30.79 -8.84 3.47
N SER A 124 30.13 -9.58 4.37
CA SER A 124 29.41 -9.02 5.51
C SER A 124 30.26 -8.98 6.79
N GLY A 125 31.34 -9.76 6.83
CA GLY A 125 32.18 -9.97 8.01
C GLY A 125 31.44 -10.72 9.14
N LYS A 126 32.16 -11.07 10.22
CA LYS A 126 31.58 -11.57 11.49
C LYS A 126 30.76 -10.52 12.25
N ARG A 127 30.10 -9.58 11.56
CA ARG A 127 29.23 -8.61 12.20
C ARG A 127 27.90 -9.31 12.44
N PRO A 128 27.37 -9.34 13.68
CA PRO A 128 25.97 -9.67 13.87
C PRO A 128 25.20 -8.72 12.95
N THR A 129 24.50 -9.23 11.95
CA THR A 129 23.60 -8.38 11.17
C THR A 129 22.59 -7.87 12.17
N THR A 130 22.74 -6.61 12.61
CA THR A 130 21.75 -5.95 13.44
C THR A 130 20.45 -6.03 12.66
N ARG A 131 19.57 -6.92 13.11
CA ARG A 131 18.32 -7.18 12.39
C ARG A 131 17.53 -5.89 12.45
N ARG A 132 17.26 -5.29 11.29
CA ARG A 132 16.48 -4.05 11.19
C ARG A 132 15.24 -4.18 12.10
N LYS A 133 15.08 -3.26 13.05
CA LYS A 133 13.92 -3.24 13.94
C LYS A 133 12.67 -3.19 13.08
N LYS A 134 11.78 -4.15 13.36
CA LYS A 134 10.53 -4.33 12.66
C LYS A 134 9.43 -3.77 13.54
N ASN A 135 8.83 -2.65 13.14
CA ASN A 135 7.69 -2.08 13.86
C ASN A 135 6.51 -3.06 13.93
N VAL A 136 5.82 -3.04 15.05
CA VAL A 136 4.60 -3.81 15.28
C VAL A 136 3.54 -2.82 15.70
N MET A 137 2.47 -2.75 14.92
CA MET A 137 1.37 -1.82 15.16
C MET A 137 0.45 -2.38 16.26
N SER A 138 0.08 -1.57 17.25
CA SER A 138 -0.96 -1.89 18.22
C SER A 138 -2.37 -1.58 17.69
N ASN A 139 -3.39 -1.99 18.44
CA ASN A 139 -4.75 -1.52 18.23
C ASN A 139 -4.86 0.01 18.39
N VAL A 140 -4.20 0.58 19.40
CA VAL A 140 -4.20 2.04 19.65
C VAL A 140 -3.59 2.79 18.48
N ASP A 141 -2.44 2.32 17.97
CA ASP A 141 -1.78 2.90 16.79
C ASP A 141 -2.71 2.88 15.58
N PHE A 142 -3.37 1.74 15.35
CA PHE A 142 -4.27 1.56 14.22
C PHE A 142 -5.48 2.50 14.29
N LEU A 143 -6.08 2.65 15.48
CA LEU A 143 -7.19 3.58 15.70
C LEU A 143 -6.77 5.03 15.53
N LYS A 144 -5.60 5.43 16.06
CA LYS A 144 -5.02 6.77 15.85
C LYS A 144 -4.81 7.06 14.37
N ILE A 145 -4.30 6.10 13.60
CA ILE A 145 -4.12 6.23 12.15
C ILE A 145 -5.45 6.40 11.43
N LEU A 146 -6.48 5.64 11.79
CA LEU A 146 -7.82 5.77 11.18
C LEU A 146 -8.50 7.10 11.57
N ALA A 147 -8.38 7.52 12.82
CA ALA A 147 -8.91 8.80 13.29
C ALA A 147 -8.24 9.95 12.53
N PHE A 148 -6.91 9.97 12.47
CA PHE A 148 -6.14 10.96 11.71
C PHE A 148 -6.53 10.98 10.23
N HIS A 149 -6.71 9.81 9.59
CA HIS A 149 -7.10 9.68 8.18
C HIS A 149 -8.39 10.44 7.83
N TYR A 150 -9.37 10.44 8.73
CA TYR A 150 -10.61 11.19 8.56
C TYR A 150 -10.53 12.61 9.10
N ALA A 151 -10.02 12.81 10.31
CA ALA A 151 -10.07 14.07 11.04
C ALA A 151 -9.02 15.10 10.62
N GLU A 152 -7.83 14.67 10.18
CA GLU A 152 -6.69 15.59 10.07
C GLU A 152 -5.88 15.47 8.78
N ASP A 153 -5.91 14.32 8.11
CA ASP A 153 -5.00 14.05 6.99
C ASP A 153 -5.18 15.09 5.85
N PRO A 154 -4.18 15.93 5.55
CA PRO A 154 -4.27 16.96 4.51
C PRO A 154 -4.20 16.37 3.10
N ALA A 155 -4.08 15.04 2.98
CA ALA A 155 -4.03 14.36 1.72
C ALA A 155 -5.29 14.57 0.90
N ARG A 156 -5.10 15.02 -0.34
CA ARG A 156 -6.13 15.05 -1.37
C ARG A 156 -6.17 13.71 -2.11
N TYR A 157 -7.38 13.26 -2.41
CA TYR A 157 -7.64 12.16 -3.32
C TYR A 157 -8.23 12.70 -4.63
N SER A 158 -8.21 11.91 -5.70
CA SER A 158 -8.83 12.33 -6.97
C SER A 158 -10.35 12.51 -6.83
N ASN A 159 -10.96 11.64 -6.01
CA ASN A 159 -12.30 11.78 -5.45
C ASN A 159 -12.29 11.20 -4.04
N GLU A 160 -13.28 11.56 -3.24
CA GLU A 160 -13.29 11.20 -1.82
C GLU A 160 -13.82 9.78 -1.54
N ARG A 161 -14.40 9.07 -2.53
CA ARG A 161 -14.62 7.61 -2.45
C ARG A 161 -13.30 6.88 -2.20
N GLN A 162 -12.18 7.41 -2.73
CA GLN A 162 -10.86 6.83 -2.49
C GLN A 162 -10.45 6.89 -1.00
N ARG A 163 -10.90 7.89 -0.24
CA ARG A 163 -10.65 8.00 1.21
C ARG A 163 -11.38 6.90 1.96
N VAL A 164 -12.67 6.71 1.66
CA VAL A 164 -13.53 5.68 2.29
C VAL A 164 -13.02 4.28 1.97
N GLN A 165 -12.72 4.00 0.70
CA GLN A 165 -12.21 2.67 0.31
C GLN A 165 -10.80 2.41 0.86
N PHE A 166 -9.98 3.44 1.06
CA PHE A 166 -8.67 3.26 1.67
C PHE A 166 -8.81 2.86 3.15
N ALA A 167 -9.73 3.47 3.90
CA ALA A 167 -10.07 3.03 5.24
C ALA A 167 -10.58 1.57 5.23
N MET A 168 -11.48 1.21 4.31
CA MET A 168 -11.93 -0.18 4.13
C MET A 168 -10.76 -1.14 3.87
N LEU A 169 -9.78 -0.75 3.03
CA LEU A 169 -8.58 -1.54 2.79
C LEU A 169 -7.76 -1.74 4.06
N LEU A 170 -7.54 -0.69 4.86
CA LEU A 170 -6.84 -0.78 6.14
C LEU A 170 -7.55 -1.73 7.11
N LEU A 171 -8.88 -1.64 7.18
CA LEU A 171 -9.71 -2.52 8.00
C LEU A 171 -9.62 -3.98 7.56
N ILE A 172 -9.73 -4.26 6.26
CA ILE A 172 -9.53 -5.61 5.72
C ILE A 172 -8.16 -6.14 6.17
N HIS A 173 -7.08 -5.36 6.06
CA HIS A 173 -5.75 -5.80 6.49
C HIS A 173 -5.65 -6.01 8.01
N ALA A 174 -6.33 -5.19 8.82
CA ALA A 174 -6.36 -5.31 10.28
C ALA A 174 -7.18 -6.52 10.75
N THR A 175 -8.23 -6.92 10.03
CA THR A 175 -9.12 -8.02 10.43
C THR A 175 -8.79 -9.37 9.77
N SER A 176 -7.92 -9.38 8.75
CA SER A 176 -7.51 -10.61 8.04
C SER A 176 -6.03 -10.94 8.13
N ALA A 177 -5.21 -9.99 8.58
CA ALA A 177 -3.76 -10.00 8.40
C ALA A 177 -3.33 -10.25 6.93
N ALA A 178 -4.18 -10.03 5.92
CA ALA A 178 -3.90 -10.41 4.53
C ALA A 178 -2.65 -9.73 3.95
N ARG A 179 -2.04 -10.35 2.93
CA ARG A 179 -0.99 -9.70 2.14
C ARG A 179 -1.63 -8.75 1.12
N PRO A 180 -0.95 -7.68 0.68
CA PRO A 180 -1.51 -6.76 -0.32
C PRO A 180 -1.96 -7.43 -1.63
N CYS A 181 -1.31 -8.53 -2.01
CA CYS A 181 -1.69 -9.32 -3.20
C CYS A 181 -3.03 -10.05 -3.07
N SER A 182 -3.60 -10.12 -1.87
CA SER A 182 -4.91 -10.75 -1.61
C SER A 182 -6.07 -9.77 -1.76
N THR A 183 -5.80 -8.46 -1.75
CA THR A 183 -6.80 -7.39 -1.69
C THR A 183 -6.69 -6.40 -2.84
N THR A 184 -5.51 -6.26 -3.43
CA THR A 184 -5.19 -5.28 -4.48
C THR A 184 -4.45 -5.91 -5.63
N ASN A 185 -4.56 -5.31 -6.82
CA ASN A 185 -3.91 -5.82 -8.01
C ASN A 185 -2.39 -5.56 -7.98
N THR A 186 -1.60 -6.62 -8.15
CA THR A 186 -0.13 -6.56 -8.20
C THR A 186 0.45 -6.55 -9.62
N ASN A 187 -0.38 -6.77 -10.65
CA ASN A 187 0.07 -6.78 -12.04
C ASN A 187 0.40 -5.35 -12.48
N THR A 188 1.69 -5.08 -12.65
CA THR A 188 2.21 -3.78 -13.10
C THR A 188 2.34 -3.68 -14.63
N SER A 189 2.14 -4.79 -15.36
CA SER A 189 2.40 -4.90 -16.80
C SER A 189 1.21 -4.57 -17.72
N THR A 190 -0.03 -4.65 -17.25
CA THR A 190 -1.22 -4.52 -18.12
C THR A 190 -1.89 -3.16 -18.12
N ALA A 191 -1.60 -2.28 -17.14
CA ALA A 191 -2.24 -0.96 -17.04
C ALA A 191 -1.84 0.01 -18.18
N ARG A 192 -0.79 -0.30 -18.95
CA ARG A 192 -0.35 0.53 -20.09
C ARG A 192 -0.96 0.13 -21.45
N SER A 193 -1.60 -1.03 -21.55
CA SER A 193 -2.04 -1.59 -22.85
C SER A 193 -3.54 -1.45 -23.13
N LEU A 194 -4.31 -0.82 -22.24
CA LEU A 194 -5.76 -0.61 -22.40
C LEU A 194 -6.14 0.85 -22.69
N THR A 195 -5.17 1.67 -23.10
CA THR A 195 -5.50 2.92 -23.79
C THR A 195 -5.70 2.60 -25.26
N VAL A 196 -6.92 2.87 -25.75
CA VAL A 196 -7.32 2.73 -27.15
C VAL A 196 -6.29 3.44 -28.03
N GLY A 197 -5.45 2.66 -28.70
CA GLY A 197 -4.51 3.17 -29.68
C GLY A 197 -5.23 3.40 -30.99
N THR A 198 -5.48 4.66 -31.35
CA THR A 198 -5.53 5.07 -32.75
C THR A 198 -4.12 4.92 -33.31
N SER A 199 -3.96 3.92 -34.17
CA SER A 199 -2.73 3.58 -34.88
C SER A 199 -2.39 4.63 -35.93
N THR A 200 -1.14 5.09 -35.92
CA THR A 200 -0.40 5.41 -37.15
C THR A 200 1.03 4.94 -36.94
N GLY A 201 1.46 3.96 -37.72
CA GLY A 201 2.73 3.27 -37.56
C GLY A 201 3.92 4.04 -38.10
N HIS A 202 5.11 3.70 -37.59
CA HIS A 202 6.29 3.41 -38.39
C HIS A 202 7.23 2.50 -37.59
N ALA A 203 7.81 1.54 -38.30
CA ALA A 203 8.66 0.48 -37.81
C ALA A 203 10.10 0.97 -37.62
N ASP A 204 10.83 0.41 -36.64
CA ASP A 204 12.13 -0.23 -36.88
C ASP A 204 12.78 -0.79 -35.58
N GLY A 205 12.88 -2.14 -35.52
CA GLY A 205 13.93 -2.97 -34.87
C GLY A 205 13.97 -3.18 -33.34
N PRO A 206 14.52 -4.32 -32.84
CA PRO A 206 14.29 -5.71 -33.21
C PRO A 206 13.52 -6.49 -32.10
N ASN A 207 12.65 -7.39 -32.54
CA ASN A 207 11.83 -8.28 -31.73
C ASN A 207 12.66 -9.31 -30.94
N VAL A 208 12.43 -9.41 -29.62
CA VAL A 208 12.68 -10.63 -28.84
C VAL A 208 11.32 -11.22 -28.47
N THR A 209 10.82 -12.12 -29.32
CA THR A 209 9.63 -12.94 -29.08
C THR A 209 9.90 -13.99 -28.01
N VAL A 210 9.14 -13.97 -26.91
CA VAL A 210 8.95 -15.14 -26.04
C VAL A 210 7.62 -15.77 -26.40
N GLY A 211 7.68 -16.95 -27.02
CA GLY A 211 6.51 -17.69 -27.49
C GLY A 211 5.70 -18.31 -26.36
N ALA A 212 4.38 -18.09 -26.39
CA ALA A 212 3.40 -19.02 -25.86
C ALA A 212 2.74 -19.71 -27.08
N ARG A 213 2.86 -21.03 -27.12
CA ARG A 213 2.37 -21.89 -28.19
C ARG A 213 0.84 -22.02 -28.03
N LEU A 214 0.06 -21.41 -28.93
CA LEU A 214 -1.35 -21.73 -29.12
C LEU A 214 -1.55 -22.23 -30.55
N THR A 215 -2.21 -23.37 -30.67
CA THR A 215 -2.48 -24.10 -31.91
C THR A 215 -3.35 -23.25 -32.84
N LYS A 216 -2.88 -23.09 -34.09
CA LYS A 216 -3.58 -22.39 -35.17
C LYS A 216 -4.76 -23.24 -35.66
N GLN A 217 -5.93 -23.16 -35.01
CA GLN A 217 -7.15 -23.70 -35.63
C GLN A 217 -8.50 -23.14 -35.15
N SER A 218 -8.57 -22.04 -34.40
CA SER A 218 -9.87 -21.45 -34.03
C SER A 218 -10.02 -19.94 -34.31
N GLN A 219 -9.11 -19.34 -35.09
CA GLN A 219 -9.21 -17.91 -35.43
C GLN A 219 -10.24 -17.58 -36.52
N ALA A 220 -10.85 -18.58 -37.15
CA ALA A 220 -11.86 -18.36 -38.20
C ALA A 220 -13.31 -18.27 -37.65
N ASP A 221 -13.59 -18.85 -36.48
CA ASP A 221 -14.97 -18.93 -35.94
C ASP A 221 -15.36 -17.76 -35.00
N GLN A 222 -14.45 -16.82 -34.73
CA GLN A 222 -14.71 -15.69 -33.81
C GLN A 222 -15.07 -14.36 -34.49
N MET A 223 -15.37 -14.35 -35.80
CA MET A 223 -15.79 -13.14 -36.51
C MET A 223 -17.31 -12.98 -36.69
N LEU A 224 -18.14 -13.74 -35.96
CA LEU A 224 -19.60 -13.59 -36.08
C LEU A 224 -20.37 -13.86 -34.76
N ALA A 225 -20.23 -12.99 -33.76
CA ALA A 225 -21.22 -12.90 -32.68
C ALA A 225 -21.20 -11.50 -32.04
N GLY A 226 -22.35 -10.84 -32.03
CA GLY A 226 -22.56 -9.50 -31.48
C GLY A 226 -22.46 -9.43 -29.96
N LYS A 227 -22.26 -8.19 -29.46
CA LYS A 227 -22.40 -7.70 -28.08
C LYS A 227 -22.76 -8.77 -27.02
N GLU A 228 -21.77 -9.53 -26.57
CA GLU A 228 -21.84 -10.28 -25.31
C GLU A 228 -20.87 -9.67 -24.28
N GLN A 229 -21.33 -9.62 -23.02
CA GLN A 229 -20.57 -9.16 -21.87
C GLN A 229 -19.19 -9.79 -21.86
N ARG A 230 -18.13 -8.97 -21.95
CA ARG A 230 -16.75 -9.44 -21.80
C ARG A 230 -16.60 -10.10 -20.43
N ILE A 231 -16.55 -11.42 -20.43
CA ILE A 231 -16.25 -12.26 -19.26
C ILE A 231 -14.85 -11.85 -18.78
N PHE A 232 -14.77 -11.41 -17.53
CA PHE A 232 -13.53 -11.02 -16.88
C PHE A 232 -12.64 -12.25 -16.72
N ASP A 233 -11.41 -12.19 -17.23
CA ASP A 233 -10.38 -13.19 -16.95
C ASP A 233 -9.79 -12.93 -15.56
N ASP A 234 -9.86 -13.93 -14.66
CA ASP A 234 -9.29 -13.86 -13.31
C ASP A 234 -7.77 -13.60 -13.34
N ASP A 235 -7.10 -13.87 -14.46
CA ASP A 235 -5.67 -13.64 -14.66
C ASP A 235 -5.28 -12.15 -14.83
N VAL A 236 -6.22 -11.27 -15.20
CA VAL A 236 -5.95 -9.85 -15.49
C VAL A 236 -6.25 -8.93 -14.28
N ALA A 237 -7.19 -9.32 -13.41
CA ALA A 237 -7.64 -8.50 -12.26
C ALA A 237 -7.78 -9.32 -10.96
N ARG A 238 -6.63 -9.70 -10.38
CA ARG A 238 -6.53 -10.30 -9.03
C ARG A 238 -6.84 -9.26 -7.94
N ALA A 239 -8.10 -9.16 -7.53
CA ALA A 239 -8.56 -8.26 -6.46
C ALA A 239 -9.87 -8.78 -5.82
N ILE A 240 -10.19 -8.28 -4.62
CA ILE A 240 -11.45 -8.61 -3.94
C ILE A 240 -12.66 -7.99 -4.66
N ARG A 241 -13.70 -8.79 -4.92
CA ARG A 241 -14.92 -8.39 -5.64
C ARG A 241 -16.16 -8.55 -4.77
N TYR A 242 -17.30 -8.02 -5.21
CA TYR A 242 -18.56 -8.19 -4.48
C TYR A 242 -18.98 -9.66 -4.34
N LYS A 243 -18.74 -10.52 -5.35
CA LYS A 243 -19.01 -11.96 -5.23
C LYS A 243 -18.21 -12.68 -4.15
N ASP A 244 -17.11 -12.07 -3.71
CA ASP A 244 -16.24 -12.63 -2.66
C ASP A 244 -16.75 -12.32 -1.25
N ILE A 245 -17.83 -11.54 -1.14
CA ILE A 245 -18.38 -11.05 0.12
C ILE A 245 -19.85 -11.44 0.20
N ASP A 246 -20.24 -12.25 1.18
CA ASP A 246 -21.67 -12.43 1.48
C ASP A 246 -22.06 -11.41 2.56
N LEU A 247 -23.00 -10.51 2.28
CA LEU A 247 -23.57 -9.60 3.27
C LEU A 247 -24.77 -10.25 3.95
N LEU A 248 -24.76 -10.30 5.27
CA LEU A 248 -25.70 -11.02 6.10
C LEU A 248 -26.30 -10.08 7.16
N LEU A 249 -27.55 -10.28 7.51
CA LEU A 249 -28.13 -9.82 8.76
C LEU A 249 -28.38 -11.07 9.62
N VAL A 250 -27.78 -11.13 10.80
CA VAL A 250 -27.77 -12.30 11.68
C VAL A 250 -28.43 -11.98 13.02
N ARG A 251 -29.02 -12.99 13.65
CA ARG A 251 -29.55 -12.87 15.01
C ARG A 251 -28.40 -12.63 16.00
N ASN A 252 -28.56 -11.65 16.89
CA ASN A 252 -27.63 -11.46 17.98
C ASN A 252 -27.92 -12.47 19.08
N THR A 253 -26.97 -13.36 19.36
CA THR A 253 -27.11 -14.42 20.37
C THR A 253 -26.44 -14.07 21.69
N ASP A 254 -25.77 -12.92 21.78
CA ASP A 254 -25.10 -12.48 23.00
C ASP A 254 -26.15 -12.10 24.06
N PRO A 255 -26.24 -12.80 25.21
CA PRO A 255 -27.24 -12.53 26.23
C PRO A 255 -27.19 -11.09 26.76
N ALA A 256 -26.00 -10.47 26.79
CA ALA A 256 -25.82 -9.11 27.29
C ALA A 256 -26.38 -8.04 26.33
N THR A 257 -26.37 -8.32 25.02
CA THR A 257 -26.73 -7.32 24.00
C THR A 257 -27.94 -7.71 23.14
N SER A 258 -28.43 -8.95 23.21
CA SER A 258 -29.51 -9.48 22.36
C SER A 258 -30.88 -8.84 22.61
N ALA A 259 -31.18 -8.46 23.85
CA ALA A 259 -32.43 -7.76 24.20
C ALA A 259 -32.50 -6.36 23.57
N VAL A 260 -31.33 -5.74 23.33
CA VAL A 260 -31.20 -4.33 22.94
C VAL A 260 -30.88 -4.23 21.45
N ILE A 261 -29.95 -5.05 20.95
CA ILE A 261 -29.60 -5.23 19.53
C ILE A 261 -30.02 -6.65 19.12
N PRO A 262 -31.25 -6.88 18.60
CA PRO A 262 -31.72 -8.23 18.26
C PRO A 262 -31.03 -8.80 17.01
N THR A 263 -30.52 -7.94 16.14
CA THR A 263 -29.88 -8.31 14.87
C THR A 263 -28.62 -7.50 14.63
N LYS A 264 -27.59 -8.12 14.04
CA LYS A 264 -26.33 -7.47 13.66
C LYS A 264 -26.04 -7.74 12.18
N PHE A 265 -25.47 -6.76 11.49
CA PHE A 265 -24.90 -7.02 10.18
C PHE A 265 -23.60 -7.84 10.33
N ALA A 266 -23.39 -8.75 9.39
CA ALA A 266 -22.16 -9.51 9.28
C ALA A 266 -21.78 -9.64 7.81
N MET A 267 -20.49 -9.87 7.55
CA MET A 267 -20.02 -10.22 6.22
C MET A 267 -19.11 -11.44 6.29
N ARG A 268 -19.22 -12.28 5.28
CA ARG A 268 -18.32 -13.42 5.06
C ARG A 268 -17.45 -13.11 3.86
N VAL A 269 -16.15 -13.03 4.07
CA VAL A 269 -15.18 -12.59 3.07
C VAL A 269 -14.29 -13.75 2.66
N ARG A 270 -14.25 -14.01 1.36
CA ARG A 270 -13.42 -15.04 0.72
C ARG A 270 -12.22 -14.41 0.05
N LEU A 271 -11.04 -14.56 0.65
CA LEU A 271 -9.79 -14.13 0.02
C LEU A 271 -9.31 -15.23 -0.93
N ARG A 272 -9.67 -15.10 -2.21
CA ARG A 272 -9.31 -16.05 -3.29
C ARG A 272 -7.85 -15.97 -3.72
N HIS A 273 -7.19 -14.83 -3.51
CA HIS A 273 -5.83 -14.61 -3.97
C HIS A 273 -4.82 -14.64 -2.83
N TRP A 274 -3.69 -15.35 -3.00
CA TRP A 274 -2.59 -15.36 -2.04
C TRP A 274 -1.23 -15.62 -2.70
N LYS A 275 -0.19 -15.26 -1.96
CA LYS A 275 1.19 -15.53 -2.39
C LYS A 275 1.43 -17.03 -2.49
N GLY A 276 1.81 -17.50 -3.67
CA GLY A 276 2.11 -18.91 -3.93
C GLY A 276 0.89 -19.75 -4.27
N GLU A 277 -0.25 -19.13 -4.63
CA GLU A 277 -1.48 -19.84 -4.99
C GLU A 277 -1.33 -20.85 -6.12
N LEU A 278 -0.48 -20.56 -7.10
CA LEU A 278 -0.16 -21.48 -8.19
C LEU A 278 0.47 -22.79 -7.71
N HIS A 279 1.10 -22.80 -6.53
CA HIS A 279 1.77 -23.98 -5.98
C HIS A 279 0.94 -24.68 -4.89
N LYS A 280 0.27 -23.90 -4.02
CA LYS A 280 -0.56 -24.46 -2.96
C LYS A 280 -1.75 -23.55 -2.67
N PRO A 281 -2.97 -23.95 -3.08
CA PRO A 281 -4.12 -23.13 -2.80
C PRO A 281 -4.54 -23.17 -1.33
N GLN A 282 -4.85 -22.02 -0.74
CA GLN A 282 -5.30 -21.82 0.64
C GLN A 282 -6.33 -20.68 0.71
N PRO A 283 -7.54 -20.87 0.14
CA PRO A 283 -8.60 -19.89 0.27
C PRO A 283 -8.97 -19.69 1.73
N LYS A 284 -9.16 -18.43 2.10
CA LYS A 284 -9.52 -18.06 3.46
C LYS A 284 -10.90 -17.47 3.46
N GLU A 285 -11.76 -18.08 4.24
CA GLU A 285 -13.05 -17.54 4.59
C GLU A 285 -12.95 -16.92 5.98
N LEU A 286 -13.25 -15.63 6.07
CA LEU A 286 -13.25 -14.86 7.31
C LEU A 286 -14.66 -14.30 7.52
N VAL A 287 -15.09 -14.24 8.77
CA VAL A 287 -16.37 -13.64 9.14
C VAL A 287 -16.09 -12.40 9.97
N TRP A 288 -16.67 -11.28 9.58
CA TRP A 288 -16.63 -10.04 10.34
C TRP A 288 -18.06 -9.63 10.66
N HIS A 289 -18.26 -9.04 11.84
CA HIS A 289 -19.56 -8.55 12.27
C HIS A 289 -19.50 -7.05 12.51
N GLN A 290 -20.67 -6.44 12.60
CA GLN A 290 -20.84 -5.07 13.07
C GLN A 290 -20.22 -4.89 14.45
N CYS A 291 -19.42 -3.83 14.60
CA CYS A 291 -18.76 -3.43 15.85
C CYS A 291 -19.35 -2.13 16.38
N SER A 292 -19.38 -1.96 17.70
CA SER A 292 -19.79 -0.71 18.36
C SER A 292 -18.89 0.47 17.96
N LEU A 293 -17.59 0.22 17.81
CA LEU A 293 -16.62 1.19 17.33
C LEU A 293 -16.73 1.36 15.81
N LEU A 294 -17.52 2.35 15.36
CA LEU A 294 -17.78 2.62 13.95
C LEU A 294 -16.50 2.90 13.14
N LEU A 295 -15.52 3.58 13.76
CA LEU A 295 -14.23 3.89 13.13
C LEU A 295 -13.50 2.63 12.65
N ALA A 296 -13.60 1.56 13.44
CA ALA A 296 -12.96 0.28 13.19
C ALA A 296 -13.90 -0.77 12.59
N CYS A 297 -15.12 -0.40 12.20
CA CYS A 297 -16.12 -1.34 11.71
C CYS A 297 -15.99 -1.54 10.19
N PRO A 298 -15.53 -2.71 9.69
CA PRO A 298 -15.45 -2.98 8.26
C PRO A 298 -16.84 -3.03 7.62
N VAL A 299 -17.87 -3.42 8.36
CA VAL A 299 -19.25 -3.50 7.86
C VAL A 299 -19.78 -2.13 7.49
N THR A 300 -19.62 -1.12 8.36
CA THR A 300 -20.02 0.27 8.08
C THR A 300 -19.41 0.78 6.76
N HIS A 301 -18.10 0.54 6.57
CA HIS A 301 -17.39 0.95 5.35
C HIS A 301 -17.84 0.16 4.11
N LEU A 302 -18.07 -1.14 4.23
CA LEU A 302 -18.62 -1.96 3.13
C LEU A 302 -20.00 -1.46 2.71
N LEU A 303 -20.88 -1.17 3.67
CA LEU A 303 -22.23 -0.68 3.38
C LEU A 303 -22.17 0.65 2.62
N ALA A 304 -21.34 1.60 3.07
CA ALA A 304 -21.17 2.87 2.37
C ALA A 304 -20.70 2.69 0.92
N LEU A 305 -19.69 1.85 0.67
CA LEU A 305 -19.20 1.57 -0.68
C LEU A 305 -20.26 0.85 -1.53
N ALA A 306 -20.99 -0.11 -0.96
CA ALA A 306 -22.05 -0.83 -1.66
C ALA A 306 -23.22 0.08 -2.05
N LEU A 307 -23.58 1.04 -1.20
CA LEU A 307 -24.64 2.02 -1.44
C LEU A 307 -24.22 3.05 -2.50
N ASP A 308 -22.98 3.53 -2.45
CA ASP A 308 -22.42 4.40 -3.49
C ASP A 308 -22.39 3.70 -4.86
N ASP A 309 -21.99 2.42 -4.89
CA ASP A 309 -21.95 1.60 -6.10
C ASP A 309 -23.36 1.10 -6.53
N GLY A 310 -24.39 1.35 -5.73
CA GLY A 310 -25.76 0.85 -5.91
C GLY A 310 -25.83 -0.69 -5.96
N ALA A 311 -24.89 -1.40 -5.34
CA ALA A 311 -24.62 -2.81 -5.55
C ALA A 311 -25.72 -3.77 -5.05
N LEU A 312 -26.70 -3.29 -4.28
CA LEU A 312 -27.75 -4.10 -3.67
C LEU A 312 -28.83 -4.51 -4.69
N ARG A 313 -29.26 -5.77 -4.64
CA ARG A 313 -30.23 -6.33 -5.60
C ARG A 313 -31.57 -5.59 -5.59
N SER A 314 -32.10 -5.31 -4.41
CA SER A 314 -33.33 -4.54 -4.26
C SER A 314 -33.02 -3.05 -4.31
N ARG A 315 -33.61 -2.33 -5.26
CA ARG A 315 -33.41 -0.88 -5.40
C ARG A 315 -33.84 -0.11 -4.15
N ALA A 316 -34.85 -0.60 -3.43
CA ALA A 316 -35.31 -0.01 -2.18
C ALA A 316 -34.27 -0.08 -1.05
N LEU A 317 -33.33 -1.02 -1.11
CA LEU A 317 -32.25 -1.13 -0.12
C LEU A 317 -31.07 -0.21 -0.40
N ASN A 318 -31.07 0.51 -1.53
CA ASN A 318 -30.09 1.56 -1.79
C ASN A 318 -30.35 2.83 -0.95
N ASP A 319 -31.48 2.89 -0.24
CA ASP A 319 -31.69 3.84 0.84
C ASP A 319 -31.11 3.28 2.15
N PRO A 320 -30.09 3.93 2.75
CA PRO A 320 -29.46 3.49 4.00
C PRO A 320 -30.46 3.26 5.13
N SER A 321 -31.51 4.08 5.23
CA SER A 321 -32.51 3.99 6.29
C SER A 321 -33.31 2.69 6.22
N ARG A 322 -33.73 2.31 5.00
CA ARG A 322 -34.42 1.03 4.75
C ARG A 322 -33.52 -0.17 4.97
N LEU A 323 -32.22 -0.03 4.67
CA LEU A 323 -31.25 -1.09 4.89
C LEU A 323 -31.09 -1.38 6.38
N VAL A 324 -30.87 -0.35 7.20
CA VAL A 324 -30.69 -0.48 8.66
C VAL A 324 -31.99 -0.92 9.34
N ALA A 325 -33.16 -0.56 8.81
CA ALA A 325 -34.46 -0.96 9.33
C ALA A 325 -34.87 -2.42 9.00
N LEU A 326 -34.03 -3.19 8.32
CA LEU A 326 -34.32 -4.60 8.02
C LEU A 326 -34.49 -5.42 9.31
N GLN A 327 -35.58 -6.18 9.37
CA GLN A 327 -35.86 -7.08 10.48
C GLN A 327 -35.63 -8.54 10.08
N LEU A 328 -35.13 -9.32 11.03
CA LEU A 328 -34.96 -10.75 10.86
C LEU A 328 -36.24 -11.49 11.28
N PRO A 329 -36.84 -12.33 10.41
CA PRO A 329 -38.00 -13.14 10.78
C PRO A 329 -37.73 -14.03 12.02
N PRO A 330 -38.74 -14.26 12.90
CA PRO A 330 -38.56 -15.07 14.11
C PRO A 330 -38.07 -16.50 13.83
N ASP A 331 -38.48 -17.10 12.71
CA ASP A 331 -38.15 -18.45 12.26
C ASP A 331 -36.74 -18.59 11.65
N ARG A 332 -36.03 -17.47 11.45
CA ARG A 332 -34.72 -17.45 10.80
C ARG A 332 -33.62 -16.95 11.73
N ASN A 333 -32.42 -17.50 11.53
CA ASN A 333 -31.20 -17.07 12.21
C ASN A 333 -30.37 -16.08 11.38
N GLN A 334 -30.61 -16.01 10.08
CA GLN A 334 -29.96 -15.07 9.18
C GLN A 334 -30.80 -14.78 7.93
N ILE A 335 -30.57 -13.62 7.32
CA ILE A 335 -30.94 -13.31 5.93
C ILE A 335 -29.70 -12.89 5.16
N THR A 336 -29.61 -13.32 3.90
CA THR A 336 -28.53 -12.93 3.00
C THR A 336 -29.02 -11.80 2.10
N ILE A 337 -28.31 -10.68 2.15
CA ILE A 337 -28.58 -9.51 1.32
C ILE A 337 -27.81 -9.69 0.01
N SER A 338 -28.55 -9.99 -1.06
CA SER A 338 -27.96 -10.31 -2.36
C SER A 338 -27.48 -9.05 -3.10
N TRP A 339 -26.38 -9.20 -3.83
CA TRP A 339 -25.88 -8.21 -4.79
C TRP A 339 -26.64 -8.24 -6.12
N ARG A 340 -26.59 -7.15 -6.88
CA ARG A 340 -26.99 -7.12 -8.30
C ARG A 340 -26.06 -8.02 -9.10
N LYS A 341 -26.62 -8.81 -10.02
CA LYS A 341 -25.84 -9.70 -10.91
C LYS A 341 -24.72 -8.95 -11.65
N GLY A 342 -24.98 -7.73 -12.13
CA GLY A 342 -23.99 -6.90 -12.82
C GLY A 342 -22.84 -6.37 -11.95
N CYS A 343 -22.98 -6.39 -10.62
CA CYS A 343 -21.94 -5.91 -9.69
C CYS A 343 -21.04 -7.02 -9.16
N LEU A 344 -21.38 -8.30 -9.36
CA LEU A 344 -20.66 -9.44 -8.78
C LEU A 344 -19.17 -9.46 -9.14
N GLU A 345 -18.85 -9.15 -10.40
CA GLU A 345 -17.48 -9.08 -10.91
C GLU A 345 -16.80 -7.71 -10.69
N THR A 346 -17.52 -6.73 -10.16
CA THR A 346 -16.94 -5.41 -9.88
C THR A 346 -15.97 -5.52 -8.69
N PRO A 347 -14.71 -5.05 -8.82
CA PRO A 347 -13.81 -4.96 -7.68
C PRO A 347 -14.37 -4.02 -6.62
N LEU A 348 -14.28 -4.38 -5.34
CA LEU A 348 -14.74 -3.51 -4.25
C LEU A 348 -13.91 -2.21 -4.18
N LEU A 349 -12.59 -2.38 -4.32
CA LEU A 349 -11.60 -1.30 -4.26
C LEU A 349 -11.12 -0.99 -5.68
N ARG A 350 -11.30 0.25 -6.14
CA ARG A 350 -11.13 0.63 -7.54
C ARG A 350 -10.26 1.87 -7.70
N GLU A 351 -9.48 1.91 -8.78
CA GLU A 351 -8.67 3.09 -9.11
C GLU A 351 -9.56 4.24 -9.60
N CYS A 352 -8.97 5.42 -9.71
CA CYS A 352 -9.59 6.51 -10.45
C CYS A 352 -9.22 6.40 -11.93
N ASP A 353 -10.17 6.72 -12.79
CA ASP A 353 -9.92 6.95 -14.21
C ASP A 353 -9.18 8.28 -14.44
N SER A 354 -8.90 8.58 -15.71
CA SER A 354 -8.26 9.83 -16.14
C SER A 354 -9.06 11.09 -15.76
N ASN A 355 -10.37 10.95 -15.56
CA ASN A 355 -11.30 12.04 -15.27
C ASN A 355 -11.39 12.30 -13.76
N GLY A 356 -10.67 11.49 -12.96
CA GLY A 356 -10.71 11.55 -11.50
C GLY A 356 -11.96 10.90 -10.89
N ASN A 357 -12.78 10.24 -11.70
CA ASN A 357 -13.91 9.45 -11.23
C ASN A 357 -13.44 8.04 -10.89
N THR A 358 -14.19 7.32 -10.07
CA THR A 358 -13.84 5.94 -9.75
C THR A 358 -14.12 5.04 -10.96
N SER A 359 -13.11 4.27 -11.38
CA SER A 359 -13.23 3.37 -12.52
C SER A 359 -14.34 2.34 -12.29
N ALA A 360 -15.11 2.05 -13.33
CA ALA A 360 -16.14 1.01 -13.27
C ALA A 360 -15.54 -0.40 -13.08
N VAL A 361 -14.32 -0.63 -13.60
CA VAL A 361 -13.77 -1.99 -13.79
C VAL A 361 -12.35 -2.18 -13.25
N SER A 362 -11.57 -1.10 -13.09
CA SER A 362 -10.15 -1.19 -12.77
C SER A 362 -9.94 -1.36 -11.26
N PRO A 363 -9.37 -2.49 -10.79
CA PRO A 363 -9.12 -2.72 -9.37
C PRO A 363 -7.97 -1.84 -8.87
N LEU A 364 -8.06 -1.43 -7.60
CA LEU A 364 -7.01 -0.67 -6.92
C LEU A 364 -5.67 -1.40 -6.97
N THR A 365 -4.61 -0.74 -7.46
CA THR A 365 -3.27 -1.34 -7.48
C THR A 365 -2.58 -1.29 -6.12
N THR A 366 -1.72 -2.29 -5.88
CA THR A 366 -0.82 -2.31 -4.72
C THR A 366 0.12 -1.10 -4.70
N THR A 367 0.50 -0.57 -5.87
CA THR A 367 1.39 0.60 -5.95
C THR A 367 0.69 1.85 -5.41
N GLN A 368 -0.56 2.08 -5.83
CA GLN A 368 -1.34 3.23 -5.38
C GLN A 368 -1.64 3.15 -3.88
N SER A 369 -2.10 2.00 -3.38
CA SER A 369 -2.41 1.83 -1.96
C SER A 369 -1.17 1.94 -1.06
N ARG A 370 0.00 1.43 -1.50
CA ARG A 370 1.28 1.63 -0.78
C ARG A 370 1.71 3.10 -0.75
N TYR A 371 1.47 3.84 -1.82
CA TYR A 371 1.75 5.27 -1.85
C TYR A 371 0.89 6.01 -0.83
N TRP A 372 -0.42 5.74 -0.77
CA TRP A 372 -1.32 6.34 0.21
C TRP A 372 -0.91 6.00 1.64
N LEU A 373 -0.57 4.74 1.93
CA LEU A 373 -0.15 4.32 3.26
C LEU A 373 1.15 4.97 3.71
N LYS A 374 2.14 5.07 2.82
CA LYS A 374 3.40 5.77 3.11
C LYS A 374 3.15 7.27 3.36
N ARG A 375 2.29 7.89 2.57
CA ARG A 375 1.89 9.30 2.71
C ARG A 375 1.19 9.54 4.06
N LEU A 376 0.21 8.70 4.39
CA LEU A 376 -0.53 8.77 5.66
C LEU A 376 0.43 8.70 6.84
N GLY A 377 1.34 7.71 6.85
CA GLY A 377 2.36 7.59 7.89
C GLY A 377 3.28 8.82 8.00
N GLY A 378 3.67 9.41 6.87
CA GLY A 378 4.47 10.62 6.85
C GLY A 378 3.73 11.87 7.34
N ASN A 379 2.42 11.94 7.13
CA ASN A 379 1.55 13.06 7.52
C ASN A 379 1.22 13.04 9.02
N ILE A 380 0.93 11.85 9.58
CA ILE A 380 0.68 11.70 11.03
C ILE A 380 1.95 11.93 11.88
N GLY A 381 3.14 11.89 11.27
CA GLY A 381 4.41 12.11 11.97
C GLY A 381 5.18 10.84 12.32
N LEU A 382 4.87 9.69 11.71
CA LEU A 382 5.65 8.48 11.94
C LEU A 382 7.08 8.63 11.38
N LEU A 383 8.05 8.28 12.21
CA LEU A 383 9.48 8.36 11.88
C LEU A 383 9.88 7.42 10.75
N SER A 384 9.26 6.24 10.75
CA SER A 384 9.50 5.22 9.74
C SER A 384 8.31 5.11 8.79
N SER A 385 8.59 4.73 7.54
CA SER A 385 7.54 4.56 6.53
C SER A 385 6.55 3.49 6.96
N LEU A 386 5.28 3.87 7.07
CA LEU A 386 4.18 2.97 7.37
C LEU A 386 3.91 2.02 6.19
N THR A 387 3.73 0.73 6.48
CA THR A 387 3.52 -0.34 5.51
C THR A 387 2.44 -1.31 5.95
N PHE A 388 1.83 -2.03 4.99
CA PHE A 388 0.88 -3.11 5.29
C PHE A 388 1.49 -4.22 6.16
N TYR A 389 2.82 -4.36 6.17
CA TYR A 389 3.49 -5.32 7.02
C TYR A 389 3.53 -4.88 8.48
N ASP A 390 3.47 -3.59 8.80
CA ASP A 390 3.35 -3.10 10.18
C ASP A 390 1.99 -3.51 10.77
N ILE A 391 0.91 -3.29 10.00
CA ILE A 391 -0.46 -3.76 10.33
C ILE A 391 -0.47 -5.28 10.49
N ARG A 392 0.00 -6.02 9.47
CA ARG A 392 0.00 -7.48 9.49
C ARG A 392 0.80 -8.05 10.66
N ARG A 393 1.91 -7.42 11.04
CA ARG A 393 2.67 -7.78 12.25
C ARG A 393 1.85 -7.53 13.51
N GLY A 394 1.23 -6.36 13.63
CA GLY A 394 0.33 -6.02 14.72
C GLY A 394 -0.73 -7.07 14.96
N VAL A 395 -1.53 -7.35 13.93
CA VAL A 395 -2.59 -8.36 13.96
C VAL A 395 -2.04 -9.73 14.35
N SER A 396 -0.92 -10.14 13.76
CA SER A 396 -0.33 -11.44 14.06
C SER A 396 0.16 -11.59 15.50
N ASN A 397 0.64 -10.51 16.13
CA ASN A 397 1.05 -10.49 17.53
C ASN A 397 -0.15 -10.32 18.48
N ALA A 398 -1.28 -9.76 18.02
CA ALA A 398 -2.51 -9.70 18.80
C ALA A 398 -3.22 -11.07 18.87
N ILE A 399 -3.21 -11.82 17.76
CA ILE A 399 -3.75 -13.18 17.69
C ILE A 399 -2.86 -14.17 18.46
N ASP A 400 -1.56 -13.87 18.57
CA ASP A 400 -0.63 -14.67 19.36
C ASP A 400 -1.06 -14.67 20.83
N GLY A 401 -1.34 -15.86 21.37
CA GLY A 401 -1.92 -16.04 22.71
C GLY A 401 -3.45 -16.18 22.76
N HIS A 402 -4.18 -15.74 21.73
CA HIS A 402 -5.63 -15.89 21.63
C HIS A 402 -6.07 -17.07 20.75
N ALA A 403 -5.16 -17.63 19.96
CA ALA A 403 -5.44 -18.76 19.09
C ALA A 403 -4.28 -19.76 19.08
N PRO A 404 -4.55 -21.07 18.86
CA PRO A 404 -3.51 -22.05 18.63
C PRO A 404 -2.61 -21.67 17.45
N ALA A 405 -1.34 -22.07 17.49
CA ALA A 405 -0.36 -21.76 16.45
C ALA A 405 -0.83 -22.21 15.04
N ALA A 406 -1.63 -23.29 14.95
CA ALA A 406 -2.23 -23.75 13.70
C ALA A 406 -3.19 -22.72 13.08
N VAL A 407 -4.09 -22.14 13.89
CA VAL A 407 -5.04 -21.10 13.45
C VAL A 407 -4.28 -19.82 13.08
N ARG A 408 -3.31 -19.40 13.88
CA ARG A 408 -2.42 -18.27 13.56
C ARG A 408 -1.72 -18.47 12.22
N ASN A 409 -1.17 -19.66 11.98
CA ASN A 409 -0.51 -20.00 10.73
C ASN A 409 -1.48 -20.06 9.54
N GLN A 410 -2.71 -20.53 9.73
CA GLN A 410 -3.77 -20.47 8.72
C GLN A 410 -4.12 -19.04 8.34
N ILE A 411 -4.34 -18.15 9.33
CA ILE A 411 -4.61 -16.72 9.11
C ILE A 411 -3.44 -16.04 8.37
N LEU A 412 -2.20 -16.40 8.69
CA LEU A 412 -1.03 -15.85 7.99
C LEU A 412 -0.75 -16.55 6.65
N GLY A 413 -1.26 -17.75 6.40
CA GLY A 413 -0.91 -18.54 5.21
C GLY A 413 0.54 -19.00 5.28
N HIS A 414 0.97 -19.45 6.46
CA HIS A 414 2.28 -20.01 6.70
C HIS A 414 2.16 -21.53 6.86
N ALA A 415 3.03 -22.28 6.18
CA ALA A 415 3.11 -23.72 6.39
C ALA A 415 3.85 -24.08 7.70
N ASN A 416 4.76 -23.22 8.16
CA ASN A 416 5.60 -23.44 9.32
C ASN A 416 5.56 -22.22 10.27
N GLY A 417 5.40 -22.48 11.56
CA GLY A 417 5.43 -21.50 12.64
C GLY A 417 6.72 -20.67 12.69
N LEU A 418 7.87 -21.23 12.30
CA LEU A 418 9.15 -20.52 12.24
C LEU A 418 9.10 -19.27 11.34
N THR A 419 8.17 -19.22 10.38
CA THR A 419 7.99 -18.03 9.54
C THR A 419 7.46 -16.85 10.37
N PHE A 420 6.57 -17.12 11.33
CA PHE A 420 6.08 -16.12 12.27
C PHE A 420 7.21 -15.63 13.17
N ASP A 421 7.92 -16.53 13.83
CA ASP A 421 9.00 -16.20 14.78
C ASP A 421 10.11 -15.36 14.10
N ASN A 422 10.51 -15.76 12.90
CA ASN A 422 11.60 -15.10 12.17
C ASN A 422 11.20 -13.80 11.48
N HIS A 423 9.91 -13.54 11.24
CA HIS A 423 9.53 -12.38 10.43
C HIS A 423 8.46 -11.47 11.01
N TYR A 424 7.62 -11.95 11.91
CA TYR A 424 6.43 -11.26 12.39
C TYR A 424 6.41 -11.03 13.90
N LEU A 425 6.97 -11.94 14.69
CA LEU A 425 7.08 -11.79 16.14
C LEU A 425 7.80 -10.48 16.50
N ASN A 426 7.24 -9.74 17.46
CA ASN A 426 7.84 -8.51 17.96
C ASN A 426 9.23 -8.83 18.56
N PRO A 427 10.31 -8.17 18.12
CA PRO A 427 11.62 -8.34 18.76
C PRO A 427 11.63 -7.81 20.21
N THR A 428 10.76 -6.86 20.55
CA THR A 428 10.60 -6.38 21.92
C THR A 428 9.67 -7.33 22.67
N ILE A 429 10.16 -7.92 23.75
CA ILE A 429 9.42 -8.87 24.58
C ILE A 429 8.24 -8.15 25.24
N ARG A 430 7.02 -8.69 25.03
CA ARG A 430 5.76 -8.14 25.54
C ARG A 430 5.33 -8.76 26.87
N LEU A 431 6.30 -9.09 27.71
CA LEU A 431 6.09 -9.61 29.06
C LEU A 431 6.78 -8.65 30.02
N ASP A 432 6.07 -8.22 31.05
CA ASP A 432 6.65 -7.45 32.15
C ASP A 432 7.52 -8.38 33.02
N VAL A 433 8.71 -8.68 32.52
CA VAL A 433 9.66 -9.60 33.18
C VAL A 433 10.03 -9.07 34.56
N GLN A 434 10.13 -7.75 34.72
CA GLN A 434 10.49 -7.12 35.99
C GLN A 434 9.45 -7.44 37.08
N ASN A 435 8.18 -7.09 36.86
CA ASN A 435 7.15 -7.34 37.86
C ASN A 435 6.83 -8.83 37.99
N THR A 436 6.90 -9.59 36.89
CA THR A 436 6.74 -11.05 36.95
C THR A 436 7.80 -11.70 37.83
N PHE A 437 9.07 -11.34 37.68
CA PHE A 437 10.17 -11.84 38.50
C PHE A 437 10.02 -11.43 39.97
N LEU A 438 9.64 -10.17 40.21
CA LEU A 438 9.39 -9.65 41.56
C LEU A 438 8.07 -10.15 42.17
N ARG A 439 7.31 -11.00 41.47
CA ARG A 439 5.98 -11.49 41.85
C ARG A 439 5.00 -10.35 42.19
N ARG A 440 5.10 -9.26 41.45
CA ARG A 440 4.20 -8.09 41.50
C ARG A 440 3.20 -8.15 40.35
N ARG A 441 2.15 -7.34 40.46
CA ARG A 441 1.19 -7.12 39.35
C ARG A 441 1.93 -6.55 38.14
N THR A 442 1.65 -7.08 36.96
CA THR A 442 2.24 -6.58 35.71
C THR A 442 1.62 -5.26 35.30
N GLU A 443 2.44 -4.37 34.74
CA GLU A 443 2.04 -3.06 34.21
C GLU A 443 1.80 -3.16 32.70
N ASP A 444 0.78 -3.94 32.32
CA ASP A 444 0.50 -4.29 30.91
C ASP A 444 0.24 -3.06 30.03
N ALA A 445 -0.35 -2.00 30.59
CA ALA A 445 -0.60 -0.75 29.88
C ALA A 445 0.70 -0.05 29.46
N ILE A 446 1.66 0.04 30.37
CA ILE A 446 2.98 0.64 30.09
C ILE A 446 3.73 -0.25 29.10
N MET A 447 3.71 -1.58 29.30
CA MET A 447 4.33 -2.52 28.35
C MET A 447 3.71 -2.39 26.95
N HIS A 448 2.40 -2.22 26.87
CA HIS A 448 1.73 -1.99 25.60
C HIS A 448 2.25 -0.72 24.91
N THR A 449 2.33 0.39 25.63
CA THR A 449 2.87 1.66 25.09
C THR A 449 4.33 1.54 24.67
N LEU A 450 5.19 0.94 25.50
CA LEU A 450 6.64 0.79 25.28
C LEU A 450 7.01 -0.12 24.10
N THR A 451 6.14 -1.05 23.71
CA THR A 451 6.48 -2.11 22.73
C THR A 451 5.90 -1.92 21.33
N HIS A 452 5.03 -0.92 21.12
CA HIS A 452 4.33 -0.68 19.84
C HIS A 452 4.71 0.67 19.20
N MET A 453 4.04 1.04 18.10
CA MET A 453 4.37 2.26 17.35
C MET A 453 3.93 3.55 18.06
N ASP A 454 3.13 3.49 19.12
CA ASP A 454 2.52 4.66 19.73
C ASP A 454 3.52 5.71 20.23
N ILE A 455 4.65 5.26 20.78
CA ILE A 455 5.76 6.14 21.22
C ILE A 455 6.39 6.91 20.06
N VAL A 456 6.16 6.48 18.83
CA VAL A 456 6.88 6.93 17.64
C VAL A 456 6.08 7.98 16.85
N VAL A 457 4.85 8.31 17.27
CA VAL A 457 4.06 9.37 16.67
C VAL A 457 4.46 10.70 17.29
N ASP A 458 5.01 11.59 16.47
CA ASP A 458 5.45 12.91 16.88
C ASP A 458 5.02 13.94 15.83
N CYS A 459 4.14 14.84 16.23
CA CYS A 459 3.52 15.84 15.35
C CYS A 459 4.52 16.90 14.88
N ASP A 460 5.61 17.12 15.62
CA ASP A 460 6.61 18.15 15.35
C ASP A 460 7.70 17.65 14.38
N VAL A 461 7.68 16.36 14.05
CA VAL A 461 8.57 15.77 13.05
C VAL A 461 8.44 16.53 11.72
N PRO A 462 9.56 17.03 11.15
CA PRO A 462 9.54 17.80 9.91
C PRO A 462 8.80 17.06 8.78
N ARG A 463 7.68 17.64 8.32
CA ARG A 463 6.87 17.12 7.20
C ARG A 463 7.32 17.65 5.85
N ASN A 464 7.87 18.87 5.84
CA ASN A 464 8.32 19.56 4.64
C ASN A 464 9.75 20.06 4.82
N LEU A 465 10.48 20.14 3.70
CA LEU A 465 11.79 20.76 3.69
C LEU A 465 11.69 22.28 3.87
N PRO A 466 12.50 22.89 4.76
CA PRO A 466 12.67 24.33 4.83
C PRO A 466 13.04 24.92 3.47
N ARG A 467 12.53 26.13 3.16
CA ARG A 467 12.77 26.80 1.86
C ARG A 467 14.25 26.94 1.53
N LYS A 468 15.09 27.24 2.52
CA LYS A 468 16.54 27.37 2.37
C LYS A 468 17.19 26.07 1.88
N ILE A 469 16.90 24.95 2.54
CA ILE A 469 17.40 23.61 2.16
C ILE A 469 16.85 23.21 0.78
N ALA A 470 15.56 23.49 0.54
CA ALA A 470 14.94 23.22 -0.75
C ALA A 470 15.59 23.99 -1.90
N ALA A 471 16.02 25.23 -1.69
CA ALA A 471 16.73 26.04 -2.68
C ALA A 471 18.17 25.52 -2.91
N ALA A 472 18.86 25.10 -1.84
CA ALA A 472 20.20 24.54 -1.94
C ALA A 472 20.27 23.29 -2.82
N ILE A 473 19.20 22.51 -2.91
CA ILE A 473 19.13 21.32 -3.81
C ILE A 473 19.35 21.70 -5.28
N GLU A 474 18.88 22.86 -5.73
CA GLU A 474 19.08 23.30 -7.13
C GLU A 474 20.56 23.61 -7.44
N SER A 475 21.37 23.84 -6.39
CA SER A 475 22.80 24.14 -6.52
C SER A 475 23.70 22.90 -6.55
N LEU A 476 23.14 21.70 -6.37
CA LEU A 476 23.91 20.46 -6.40
C LEU A 476 24.54 20.20 -7.79
N PRO A 477 25.73 19.59 -7.88
CA PRO A 477 26.45 19.44 -9.15
C PRO A 477 25.65 18.73 -10.24
N ASP A 478 24.90 17.69 -9.88
CA ASP A 478 24.07 16.93 -10.82
C ASP A 478 22.82 17.70 -11.25
N MET A 479 22.18 18.44 -10.32
CA MET A 479 21.06 19.33 -10.63
C MET A 479 21.50 20.48 -11.54
N ARG A 480 22.65 21.10 -11.28
CA ARG A 480 23.24 22.13 -12.13
C ARG A 480 23.50 21.63 -13.54
N LYS A 481 24.05 20.41 -13.70
CA LYS A 481 24.23 19.77 -15.01
C LYS A 481 22.92 19.62 -15.77
N LEU A 482 21.88 19.10 -15.12
CA LEU A 482 20.57 18.91 -15.74
C LEU A 482 19.88 20.25 -16.10
N LEU A 483 20.07 21.29 -15.28
CA LEU A 483 19.54 22.62 -15.54
C LEU A 483 20.30 23.33 -16.68
N ALA A 484 21.61 23.14 -16.77
CA ALA A 484 22.43 23.62 -17.89
C ALA A 484 22.04 22.93 -19.20
N GLU A 485 21.83 21.60 -19.19
CA GLU A 485 21.32 20.83 -20.33
C GLU A 485 19.96 21.39 -20.79
N ARG A 486 19.09 21.80 -19.85
CA ARG A 486 17.79 22.42 -20.18
C ARG A 486 17.95 23.78 -20.84
N GLN A 487 18.91 24.58 -20.37
CA GLN A 487 19.18 25.91 -20.91
C GLN A 487 19.75 25.80 -22.32
N GLN A 488 20.70 24.89 -22.57
CA GLN A 488 21.25 24.61 -23.90
C GLN A 488 20.17 24.18 -24.89
N LEU A 489 19.30 23.24 -24.48
CA LEU A 489 18.16 22.80 -25.28
C LEU A 489 17.16 23.93 -25.60
N SER A 490 17.00 24.90 -24.70
CA SER A 490 16.10 26.05 -24.93
C SER A 490 16.76 27.07 -25.88
N GLN A 491 18.06 27.27 -25.77
CA GLN A 491 18.82 28.19 -26.64
C GLN A 491 18.94 27.65 -28.08
N SER A 492 19.02 26.33 -28.25
CA SER A 492 18.97 25.71 -29.58
C SER A 492 17.61 25.81 -30.26
N ASP A 493 16.54 26.14 -29.52
CA ASP A 493 15.21 26.32 -30.11
C ASP A 493 15.00 27.72 -30.69
N GLU A 494 15.72 28.74 -30.18
CA GLU A 494 15.56 30.13 -30.63
C GLU A 494 16.26 30.42 -31.97
N GLY A 495 16.99 29.45 -32.53
CA GLY A 495 17.80 29.61 -33.75
C GLY A 495 17.42 28.73 -34.94
N ASP A 496 16.34 27.94 -34.86
CA ASP A 496 16.03 26.92 -35.87
C ASP A 496 14.53 26.88 -36.20
N ASP A 497 14.06 27.89 -36.94
CA ASP A 497 12.66 28.05 -37.40
C ASP A 497 12.31 27.17 -38.63
N GLY A 498 13.17 26.20 -38.99
CA GLY A 498 13.12 25.49 -40.28
C GLY A 498 13.02 23.96 -40.24
N ASP A 499 12.65 23.34 -39.12
CA ASP A 499 12.79 21.88 -38.98
C ASP A 499 11.56 21.05 -39.38
N THR A 500 11.82 19.89 -39.98
CA THR A 500 10.82 18.92 -40.48
C THR A 500 10.03 18.30 -39.31
N SER A 501 8.79 17.84 -39.54
CA SER A 501 7.88 17.38 -38.46
C SER A 501 8.45 16.30 -37.53
N ASP A 502 9.40 15.49 -38.00
CA ASP A 502 10.02 14.41 -37.23
C ASP A 502 11.18 14.89 -36.32
N GLY A 503 11.94 15.92 -36.76
CA GLY A 503 12.96 16.58 -35.95
C GLY A 503 12.36 17.31 -34.74
N ALA A 504 11.22 17.99 -34.96
CA ALA A 504 10.44 18.63 -33.90
C ALA A 504 9.94 17.62 -32.85
N ARG A 505 9.42 16.45 -33.27
CA ARG A 505 8.97 15.37 -32.38
C ARG A 505 10.11 14.78 -31.56
N HIS A 506 11.27 14.59 -32.17
CA HIS A 506 12.45 14.08 -31.47
C HIS A 506 12.93 15.05 -30.38
N ARG A 507 13.01 16.35 -30.69
CA ARG A 507 13.37 17.41 -29.73
C ARG A 507 12.37 17.53 -28.59
N GLU A 508 11.06 17.45 -28.88
CA GLU A 508 10.03 17.45 -27.84
C GLU A 508 10.13 16.22 -26.91
N CYS A 509 10.47 15.06 -27.47
CA CYS A 509 10.75 13.86 -26.68
C CYS A 509 11.96 14.06 -25.75
N GLN A 510 13.06 14.66 -26.23
CA GLN A 510 14.24 14.99 -25.44
C GLN A 510 13.91 15.97 -24.31
N LYS A 511 13.16 17.06 -24.58
CA LYS A 511 12.69 18.00 -23.55
C LYS A 511 11.84 17.30 -22.49
N ARG A 512 10.94 16.41 -22.91
CA ARG A 512 10.08 15.64 -22.00
C ARG A 512 10.89 14.69 -21.12
N ASP A 513 11.90 14.02 -21.66
CA ASP A 513 12.79 13.14 -20.90
C ASP A 513 13.69 13.92 -19.95
N LEU A 514 14.28 15.04 -20.39
CA LEU A 514 15.08 15.90 -19.52
C LEU A 514 14.23 16.47 -18.37
N ALA A 515 13.02 16.93 -18.66
CA ALA A 515 12.08 17.37 -17.62
C ALA A 515 11.74 16.24 -16.65
N ARG A 516 11.65 14.98 -17.12
CA ARG A 516 11.46 13.80 -16.27
C ARG A 516 12.70 13.55 -15.40
N ARG A 517 13.91 13.59 -15.96
CA ARG A 517 15.19 13.43 -15.23
C ARG A 517 15.33 14.51 -14.15
N ILE A 518 15.06 15.77 -14.46
CA ILE A 518 15.06 16.89 -13.50
C ILE A 518 14.05 16.64 -12.37
N ARG A 519 12.80 16.27 -12.70
CA ARG A 519 11.76 15.98 -11.68
C ARG A 519 12.18 14.82 -10.77
N SER A 520 12.71 13.74 -11.35
CA SER A 520 13.16 12.56 -10.61
C SER A 520 14.36 12.87 -9.72
N SER A 521 15.37 13.58 -10.22
CA SER A 521 16.55 13.96 -9.42
C SER A 521 16.18 14.91 -8.28
N ARG A 522 15.35 15.93 -8.56
CA ARG A 522 14.81 16.82 -7.52
C ARG A 522 14.03 16.05 -6.46
N ALA A 523 13.18 15.09 -6.85
CA ALA A 523 12.43 14.26 -5.91
C ALA A 523 13.35 13.38 -5.05
N TYR A 524 14.41 12.83 -5.65
CA TYR A 524 15.43 12.05 -4.93
C TYR A 524 16.14 12.88 -3.86
N HIS A 525 16.71 14.04 -4.23
CA HIS A 525 17.40 14.92 -3.30
C HIS A 525 16.49 15.45 -2.20
N ARG A 526 15.24 15.81 -2.53
CA ARG A 526 14.26 16.24 -1.53
C ARG A 526 13.94 15.13 -0.53
N THR A 527 13.75 13.91 -1.02
CA THR A 527 13.49 12.77 -0.14
C THR A 527 14.68 12.53 0.78
N ARG A 528 15.90 12.55 0.24
CA ARG A 528 17.13 12.36 1.03
C ARG A 528 17.33 13.46 2.08
N ALA A 529 17.22 14.72 1.69
CA ALA A 529 17.38 15.86 2.60
C ALA A 529 16.33 15.84 3.73
N LEU A 530 15.09 15.44 3.41
CA LEU A 530 14.04 15.30 4.43
C LEU A 530 14.34 14.14 5.39
N THR A 531 14.88 13.02 4.89
CA THR A 531 15.32 11.90 5.73
C THR A 531 16.41 12.32 6.71
N VAL A 532 17.43 13.05 6.23
CA VAL A 532 18.51 13.57 7.08
C VAL A 532 17.97 14.54 8.13
N LEU A 533 17.13 15.49 7.72
CA LEU A 533 16.52 16.46 8.65
C LEU A 533 15.70 15.77 9.74
N ARG A 534 14.93 14.74 9.38
CA ARG A 534 14.17 13.94 10.35
C ARG A 534 15.08 13.17 11.30
N GLN A 535 16.20 12.64 10.81
CA GLN A 535 17.16 11.95 11.66
C GLN A 535 17.80 12.91 12.68
N GLN A 536 18.24 14.08 12.23
CA GLN A 536 18.80 15.11 13.11
C GLN A 536 17.79 15.59 14.16
N TYR A 537 16.54 15.79 13.75
CA TYR A 537 15.46 16.10 14.68
C TYR A 537 15.33 15.03 15.76
N LEU A 538 15.35 13.75 15.39
CA LEU A 538 15.23 12.65 16.33
C LEU A 538 16.39 12.50 17.30
N GLU A 539 17.59 12.84 16.85
CA GLU A 539 18.79 12.81 17.69
C GLU A 539 18.72 13.86 18.80
N HIS A 540 17.97 14.96 18.61
CA HIS A 540 17.99 16.13 19.52
C HIS A 540 16.62 16.59 20.04
N LYS A 541 15.51 15.92 19.68
CA LYS A 541 14.16 16.37 20.04
C LYS A 541 13.95 16.41 21.55
N ASP A 542 14.55 15.46 22.27
CA ASP A 542 14.37 15.31 23.70
C ASP A 542 15.32 16.23 24.48
N ASP A 543 16.53 16.49 23.95
CA ASP A 543 17.53 17.38 24.56
C ASP A 543 16.94 18.78 24.84
N ALA A 544 16.25 19.37 23.85
CA ALA A 544 15.66 20.70 23.99
C ALA A 544 14.54 20.74 25.04
N VAL A 545 13.75 19.67 25.15
CA VAL A 545 12.69 19.55 26.15
C VAL A 545 13.28 19.39 27.55
N ILE A 546 14.32 18.56 27.69
CA ILE A 546 15.04 18.35 28.94
C ILE A 546 15.67 19.65 29.43
N GLU A 547 16.42 20.35 28.58
CA GLU A 547 17.06 21.63 28.93
C GLU A 547 16.02 22.70 29.32
N MET A 548 14.88 22.74 28.64
CA MET A 548 13.78 23.64 28.99
C MET A 548 13.25 23.34 30.40
N GLN A 549 13.00 22.07 30.72
CA GLN A 549 12.56 21.64 32.05
C GLN A 549 13.60 21.94 33.13
N LEU A 550 14.88 21.65 32.87
CA LEU A 550 15.98 21.94 33.79
C LEU A 550 16.14 23.44 34.07
N SER A 551 15.82 24.29 33.08
CA SER A 551 15.82 25.76 33.24
C SER A 551 14.62 26.32 34.03
N GLY A 552 13.74 25.45 34.54
CA GLY A 552 12.54 25.84 35.29
C GLY A 552 11.44 26.45 34.41
N LYS A 553 11.59 26.40 33.08
CA LYS A 553 10.56 26.84 32.14
C LYS A 553 9.54 25.73 31.97
N THR A 554 8.25 26.08 32.02
CA THR A 554 7.19 25.14 31.71
C THR A 554 7.30 24.73 30.24
N VAL A 555 7.30 23.42 29.99
CA VAL A 555 7.08 22.92 28.63
C VAL A 555 5.70 23.42 28.21
N PRO A 556 5.57 24.11 27.06
CA PRO A 556 4.25 24.44 26.56
C PRO A 556 3.47 23.14 26.42
N VAL A 557 2.44 22.97 27.27
CA VAL A 557 1.45 21.92 27.07
C VAL A 557 0.82 22.27 25.74
N VAL A 558 1.19 21.54 24.70
CA VAL A 558 0.45 21.57 23.45
C VAL A 558 -0.88 20.91 23.81
N ASP A 559 -1.79 21.68 24.39
CA ASP A 559 -3.19 21.30 24.42
C ASP A 559 -3.51 20.94 22.99
N ALA A 560 -3.89 19.68 22.80
CA ALA A 560 -4.04 19.11 21.49
C ALA A 560 -4.88 20.11 20.69
N GLN A 561 -4.35 20.60 19.57
CA GLN A 561 -4.98 21.57 18.68
C GLN A 561 -6.27 20.99 18.02
N HIS A 562 -7.11 20.27 18.76
CA HIS A 562 -8.39 19.75 18.32
C HIS A 562 -9.31 20.89 17.90
N ASP A 563 -9.23 22.07 18.54
CA ASP A 563 -10.09 23.22 18.22
C ASP A 563 -9.69 23.96 16.92
N GLU A 564 -8.40 24.04 16.57
CA GLU A 564 -7.96 24.61 15.28
C GLU A 564 -8.14 23.64 14.09
N THR A 565 -8.27 22.33 14.36
CA THR A 565 -8.23 21.31 13.31
C THR A 565 -9.58 21.09 12.65
N ALA A 566 -10.69 21.32 13.37
CA ALA A 566 -12.03 21.37 12.79
C ALA A 566 -12.13 22.42 11.65
N SER A 567 -11.43 23.55 11.79
CA SER A 567 -11.34 24.62 10.80
C SER A 567 -10.52 24.27 9.54
N ARG A 568 -9.87 23.09 9.49
CA ARG A 568 -9.06 22.64 8.33
C ARG A 568 -9.79 21.66 7.41
N LEU A 569 -10.85 21.00 7.88
CA LEU A 569 -11.63 20.07 7.06
C LEU A 569 -12.57 20.83 6.14
N VAL A 570 -12.21 20.87 4.85
CA VAL A 570 -12.95 21.67 3.85
C VAL A 570 -14.32 21.07 3.49
N LEU A 571 -14.50 19.75 3.67
CA LEU A 571 -15.73 19.05 3.33
C LEU A 571 -16.59 18.77 4.59
N PRO A 572 -17.85 19.22 4.62
CA PRO A 572 -18.73 19.01 5.77
C PRO A 572 -19.04 17.53 6.02
N GLU A 573 -19.15 16.72 4.95
CA GLU A 573 -19.35 15.27 5.06
C GLU A 573 -18.17 14.60 5.78
N ARG A 574 -16.95 15.07 5.48
CA ARG A 574 -15.73 14.56 6.11
C ARG A 574 -15.64 14.99 7.59
N ALA A 575 -16.03 16.21 7.91
CA ALA A 575 -16.10 16.69 9.29
C ALA A 575 -17.13 15.89 10.11
N LEU A 576 -18.32 15.64 9.56
CA LEU A 576 -19.34 14.81 10.21
C LEU A 576 -18.85 13.39 10.47
N ILE A 577 -18.18 12.76 9.51
CA ILE A 577 -17.55 11.45 9.71
C ILE A 577 -16.51 11.52 10.83
N ALA A 578 -15.63 12.52 10.84
CA ALA A 578 -14.64 12.66 11.89
C ALA A 578 -15.27 12.76 13.29
N THR A 579 -16.35 13.53 13.44
CA THR A 579 -17.10 13.63 14.71
C THR A 579 -17.74 12.31 15.11
N LEU A 580 -18.50 11.67 14.22
CA LEU A 580 -19.20 10.40 14.49
C LEU A 580 -18.24 9.26 14.81
N LEU A 581 -17.06 9.25 14.19
CA LEU A 581 -16.06 8.21 14.39
C LEU A 581 -15.12 8.49 15.57
N ALA A 582 -15.05 9.73 16.07
CA ALA A 582 -14.29 10.10 17.26
C ALA A 582 -15.03 9.83 18.57
N SER A 583 -16.36 9.68 18.53
CA SER A 583 -17.17 9.29 19.68
C SER A 583 -16.73 7.93 20.21
N THR A 584 -16.20 7.89 21.44
CA THR A 584 -15.99 6.65 22.16
C THR A 584 -17.34 5.99 22.45
N PRO A 585 -17.46 4.66 22.36
CA PRO A 585 -18.66 3.96 22.76
C PRO A 585 -18.83 4.06 24.29
N THR A 586 -19.32 5.19 24.79
CA THR A 586 -19.83 5.33 26.15
C THR A 586 -21.26 4.80 26.14
N ASP A 587 -21.56 3.76 26.94
CA ASP A 587 -22.89 3.20 27.26
C ASP A 587 -24.02 3.60 26.30
N THR A 588 -23.81 3.35 25.01
CA THR A 588 -24.68 3.87 23.96
C THR A 588 -25.81 2.87 23.82
N THR A 589 -27.07 3.32 23.90
CA THR A 589 -28.22 2.45 23.66
C THR A 589 -28.14 1.86 22.26
N SER A 590 -28.71 0.66 22.04
CA SER A 590 -28.71 0.03 20.70
C SER A 590 -29.29 0.93 19.61
N ALA A 591 -30.36 1.66 19.95
CA ALA A 591 -31.04 2.56 19.05
C ALA A 591 -30.13 3.70 18.62
N GLN A 592 -29.38 4.29 19.57
CA GLN A 592 -28.42 5.33 19.26
C GLN A 592 -27.26 4.79 18.42
N HIS A 593 -26.73 3.60 18.73
CA HIS A 593 -25.66 2.99 17.92
C HIS A 593 -26.09 2.71 16.47
N LEU A 594 -27.32 2.23 16.26
CA LEU A 594 -27.87 2.03 14.91
C LEU A 594 -28.08 3.37 14.18
N GLN A 595 -28.49 4.41 14.90
CA GLN A 595 -28.62 5.76 14.36
C GLN A 595 -27.26 6.35 13.98
N ASP A 596 -26.25 6.22 14.83
CA ASP A 596 -24.89 6.68 14.56
C ASP A 596 -24.30 5.94 13.36
N MET A 597 -24.54 4.63 13.26
CA MET A 597 -24.18 3.85 12.07
C MET A 597 -24.86 4.39 10.82
N LEU A 598 -26.18 4.61 10.87
CA LEU A 598 -26.95 5.13 9.74
C LEU A 598 -26.38 6.48 9.28
N GLN A 599 -26.14 7.40 10.21
CA GLN A 599 -25.55 8.71 9.95
C GLN A 599 -24.13 8.58 9.36
N ALA A 600 -23.31 7.69 9.91
CA ALA A 600 -21.95 7.45 9.41
C ALA A 600 -21.98 6.89 7.98
N VAL A 601 -22.86 5.94 7.69
CA VAL A 601 -23.02 5.37 6.34
C VAL A 601 -23.51 6.45 5.37
N GLN A 602 -24.53 7.23 5.73
CA GLN A 602 -25.05 8.34 4.91
C GLN A 602 -23.95 9.37 4.62
N ALA A 603 -23.20 9.78 5.64
CA ALA A 603 -22.10 10.72 5.49
C ALA A 603 -20.97 10.17 4.60
N MET A 604 -20.60 8.88 4.76
CA MET A 604 -19.61 8.23 3.89
C MET A 604 -20.08 8.12 2.44
N VAL A 605 -21.36 7.81 2.19
CA VAL A 605 -21.93 7.78 0.83
C VAL A 605 -21.91 9.17 0.22
N ALA A 606 -22.32 10.20 0.97
CA ALA A 606 -22.26 11.58 0.51
C ALA A 606 -20.82 12.00 0.19
N LEU A 607 -19.87 11.66 1.08
CA LEU A 607 -18.45 11.92 0.87
C LEU A 607 -17.92 11.22 -0.39
N CYS A 608 -18.33 9.98 -0.68
CA CYS A 608 -17.89 9.26 -1.89
C CYS A 608 -18.15 10.05 -3.19
N ARG A 609 -19.18 10.90 -3.19
CA ARG A 609 -19.62 11.72 -4.33
C ARG A 609 -19.00 13.13 -4.34
N ARG A 610 -18.01 13.41 -3.49
CA ARG A 610 -17.30 14.70 -3.43
C ARG A 610 -15.89 14.62 -4.01
N LYS A 611 -15.38 15.78 -4.45
CA LYS A 611 -13.99 16.01 -4.84
C LYS A 611 -13.45 17.25 -4.12
N GLU A 612 -12.27 17.13 -3.52
CA GLU A 612 -11.53 18.30 -3.03
C GLU A 612 -10.85 19.01 -4.22
N GLY A 613 -11.15 20.30 -4.44
CA GLY A 613 -10.56 21.03 -5.55
C GLY A 613 -9.05 21.17 -5.44
N ARG A 614 -8.42 21.46 -6.59
CA ARG A 614 -6.99 21.83 -6.65
C ARG A 614 -6.82 23.27 -6.15
N GLY A 615 -7.05 23.50 -4.86
CA GLY A 615 -6.78 24.77 -4.22
C GLY A 615 -5.36 25.25 -4.54
N SER A 616 -5.22 26.53 -4.89
CA SER A 616 -3.92 27.19 -5.09
C SER A 616 -3.01 26.90 -3.90
N ARG A 617 -1.74 26.62 -4.17
CA ARG A 617 -0.71 26.58 -3.12
C ARG A 617 -0.75 27.90 -2.35
N GLY A 618 -1.25 27.87 -1.11
CA GLY A 618 -1.03 28.93 -0.13
C GLY A 618 -2.04 30.08 -0.07
N HIS A 619 -3.35 29.83 -0.08
CA HIS A 619 -4.25 30.76 0.63
C HIS A 619 -4.42 30.27 2.07
N ARG A 620 -3.67 30.90 2.98
CA ARG A 620 -4.06 31.03 4.38
C ARG A 620 -5.48 31.61 4.34
N VAL A 621 -6.44 30.92 4.95
CA VAL A 621 -7.77 31.47 5.22
C VAL A 621 -7.52 32.83 5.85
N GLN A 622 -7.87 33.90 5.16
CA GLN A 622 -8.01 35.19 5.83
C GLN A 622 -9.21 35.01 6.74
N ASP A 623 -9.00 35.27 8.03
CA ASP A 623 -10.04 35.31 9.05
C ASP A 623 -11.20 36.18 8.53
N HIS A 624 -12.24 35.54 8.02
CA HIS A 624 -13.55 36.16 7.96
C HIS A 624 -14.10 36.04 9.38
N THR A 625 -13.96 37.15 10.10
CA THR A 625 -14.62 37.46 11.36
C THR A 625 -16.00 36.79 11.44
N LEU A 626 -16.16 35.99 12.49
CA LEU A 626 -17.38 35.32 12.94
C LEU A 626 -18.60 36.25 12.79
N SER A 627 -19.45 35.96 11.79
CA SER A 627 -20.86 36.37 11.86
C SER A 627 -21.61 35.26 12.57
N SER A 628 -22.03 35.55 13.79
CA SER A 628 -22.81 34.72 14.71
C SER A 628 -24.25 34.52 14.22
N SER A 629 -24.41 33.82 13.10
CA SER A 629 -25.71 33.29 12.68
C SER A 629 -25.65 31.76 12.61
N PRO A 630 -26.68 31.05 13.12
CA PRO A 630 -26.72 29.59 13.08
C PRO A 630 -26.63 29.10 11.62
N PRO A 631 -26.03 27.93 11.36
CA PRO A 631 -25.93 27.39 10.01
C PRO A 631 -27.34 27.30 9.41
N PRO A 632 -27.58 27.86 8.21
CA PRO A 632 -28.86 27.69 7.56
C PRO A 632 -29.07 26.20 7.35
N THR A 633 -30.26 25.72 7.73
CA THR A 633 -30.76 24.39 7.40
C THR A 633 -30.53 24.17 5.89
N PRO A 634 -30.04 23.00 5.44
CA PRO A 634 -29.86 22.75 4.02
C PRO A 634 -31.23 22.72 3.35
N ASN A 635 -31.65 23.88 2.84
CA ASN A 635 -32.76 23.98 1.94
C ASN A 635 -32.29 23.33 0.63
N ILE A 636 -32.75 22.11 0.37
CA ILE A 636 -32.59 21.42 -0.91
C ILE A 636 -33.52 22.14 -1.91
N GLN A 637 -33.21 23.38 -2.22
CA GLN A 637 -33.61 23.99 -3.47
C GLN A 637 -32.46 23.71 -4.43
N GLU A 638 -32.74 22.93 -5.47
CA GLU A 638 -31.89 22.77 -6.64
C GLU A 638 -31.44 24.17 -7.09
N THR A 639 -30.22 24.56 -6.71
CA THR A 639 -29.58 25.76 -7.23
C THR A 639 -29.29 25.46 -8.70
N ARG A 640 -30.25 25.80 -9.56
CA ARG A 640 -30.12 25.72 -11.02
C ARG A 640 -28.79 26.37 -11.38
N VAL A 641 -27.85 25.57 -11.91
CA VAL A 641 -26.57 26.08 -12.39
C VAL A 641 -26.88 27.11 -13.47
N PRO A 642 -26.49 28.39 -13.28
CA PRO A 642 -26.73 29.42 -14.27
C PRO A 642 -26.24 28.98 -15.65
N PHE A 643 -27.06 29.15 -16.68
CA PHE A 643 -26.72 28.65 -18.02
C PHE A 643 -25.44 29.28 -18.61
N ARG A 644 -25.00 30.44 -18.09
CA ARG A 644 -23.85 31.20 -18.58
C ARG A 644 -22.74 31.25 -17.54
N CYS A 645 -21.50 31.07 -17.99
CA CYS A 645 -20.31 31.20 -17.14
C CYS A 645 -19.80 32.65 -17.12
N LYS A 646 -19.20 33.07 -16.00
CA LYS A 646 -18.44 34.33 -15.97
C LYS A 646 -17.18 34.23 -16.84
N ALA A 647 -16.69 35.37 -17.33
CA ALA A 647 -15.61 35.45 -18.33
C ALA A 647 -14.29 34.72 -18.00
N LEU A 648 -13.97 34.54 -16.71
CA LEU A 648 -12.76 33.86 -16.22
C LEU A 648 -13.07 32.60 -15.41
N GLN A 649 -14.24 32.01 -15.62
CA GLN A 649 -14.71 30.80 -14.95
C GLN A 649 -14.61 29.59 -15.88
N CYS A 650 -14.33 28.41 -15.30
CA CYS A 650 -14.25 27.17 -16.06
C CYS A 650 -15.63 26.50 -16.14
N LEU A 651 -16.12 26.26 -17.36
CA LEU A 651 -17.40 25.58 -17.62
C LEU A 651 -17.46 24.18 -16.98
N PHE A 652 -16.37 23.41 -17.08
CA PHE A 652 -16.28 22.08 -16.51
C PHE A 652 -16.38 22.09 -14.97
N CYS A 653 -15.57 22.93 -14.30
CA CYS A 653 -15.59 23.00 -12.84
C CYS A 653 -16.89 23.57 -12.30
N PHE A 654 -17.47 24.56 -12.97
CA PHE A 654 -18.73 25.16 -12.57
C PHE A 654 -19.90 24.17 -12.62
N SER A 655 -19.89 23.33 -13.64
CA SER A 655 -20.93 22.32 -13.87
C SER A 655 -20.74 21.05 -13.02
N ASP A 656 -19.55 20.82 -12.44
CA ASP A 656 -19.27 19.65 -11.62
C ASP A 656 -19.80 19.84 -10.18
N ALA A 657 -20.97 19.25 -9.89
CA ALA A 657 -21.60 19.29 -8.57
C ALA A 657 -20.81 18.54 -7.48
N THR A 658 -19.82 17.71 -7.85
CA THR A 658 -19.01 16.97 -6.87
C THR A 658 -17.98 17.88 -6.19
N LEU A 659 -17.63 19.02 -6.80
CA LEU A 659 -16.72 20.01 -6.24
C LEU A 659 -17.38 20.84 -5.13
N LEU A 660 -16.56 21.53 -4.35
CA LEU A 660 -17.01 22.55 -3.41
C LEU A 660 -17.51 23.79 -4.15
N ASP A 661 -18.48 24.49 -3.56
CA ASP A 661 -19.08 25.68 -4.19
C ASP A 661 -18.02 26.74 -4.55
N PHE A 662 -17.05 26.96 -3.65
CA PHE A 662 -15.89 27.82 -3.89
C PHE A 662 -15.06 27.39 -5.12
N ASP A 663 -14.84 26.09 -5.31
CA ASP A 663 -14.07 25.57 -6.44
C ASP A 663 -14.86 25.64 -7.76
N ARG A 664 -16.20 25.45 -7.70
CA ARG A 664 -17.11 25.60 -8.85
C ARG A 664 -17.16 27.05 -9.34
N HIS A 665 -17.14 28.00 -8.41
CA HIS A 665 -17.20 29.44 -8.69
C HIS A 665 -15.82 30.11 -8.82
N ARG A 666 -14.75 29.32 -8.86
CA ARG A 666 -13.38 29.83 -8.94
C ARG A 666 -13.17 30.67 -10.20
N SER A 667 -12.77 31.92 -10.00
CA SER A 667 -12.30 32.81 -11.06
C SER A 667 -10.79 32.71 -11.22
N TRP A 668 -10.33 32.53 -12.46
CA TRP A 668 -8.91 32.46 -12.78
C TRP A 668 -8.32 33.87 -12.92
N SER A 669 -7.05 34.02 -12.51
CA SER A 669 -6.34 35.31 -12.55
C SER A 669 -6.07 35.83 -13.97
N SER A 670 -6.06 34.96 -14.98
CA SER A 670 -5.90 35.34 -16.37
C SER A 670 -6.55 34.33 -17.30
N ARG A 671 -6.89 34.76 -18.52
CA ARG A 671 -7.48 33.90 -19.54
C ARG A 671 -6.52 32.80 -20.00
N GLN A 672 -5.23 33.08 -20.08
CA GLN A 672 -4.22 32.05 -20.41
C GLN A 672 -4.22 30.90 -19.39
N ARG A 673 -4.27 31.21 -18.09
CA ARG A 673 -4.31 30.18 -17.04
C ARG A 673 -5.60 29.39 -17.04
N LEU A 674 -6.72 30.03 -17.38
CA LEU A 674 -7.99 29.33 -17.62
C LEU A 674 -7.85 28.34 -18.77
N TRP A 675 -7.26 28.75 -19.90
CA TRP A 675 -7.03 27.86 -21.04
C TRP A 675 -6.13 26.67 -20.69
N ASP A 676 -4.99 26.90 -20.03
CA ASP A 676 -4.09 25.83 -19.58
C ASP A 676 -4.77 24.84 -18.62
N HIS A 677 -5.81 25.29 -17.91
CA HIS A 677 -6.63 24.45 -17.05
C HIS A 677 -7.70 23.69 -17.84
N VAL A 678 -8.43 24.37 -18.73
CA VAL A 678 -9.45 23.75 -19.58
C VAL A 678 -8.85 22.72 -20.52
N ASP A 679 -7.64 22.94 -21.04
CA ASP A 679 -6.93 21.96 -21.89
C ASP A 679 -6.71 20.62 -21.18
N LYS A 680 -6.63 20.62 -19.83
CA LYS A 680 -6.55 19.37 -19.06
C LYS A 680 -7.87 18.63 -19.03
N HIS A 681 -8.99 19.35 -19.04
CA HIS A 681 -10.31 18.75 -19.21
C HIS A 681 -10.49 18.25 -20.65
N LEU A 682 -10.05 19.03 -21.65
CA LEU A 682 -10.09 18.65 -23.07
C LEU A 682 -9.24 17.42 -23.39
N GLY A 683 -8.12 17.23 -22.70
CA GLY A 683 -7.28 16.03 -22.85
C GLY A 683 -7.97 14.72 -22.44
N VAL A 684 -9.08 14.79 -21.71
CA VAL A 684 -9.88 13.63 -21.27
C VAL A 684 -11.37 13.79 -21.60
N PHE A 685 -11.68 14.68 -22.53
CA PHE A 685 -13.04 15.04 -22.91
C PHE A 685 -13.74 13.91 -23.64
N ASP A 686 -14.98 13.65 -23.25
CA ASP A 686 -15.83 12.58 -23.75
C ASP A 686 -16.79 13.06 -24.85
N ASN A 687 -16.48 14.19 -25.48
CA ASN A 687 -17.29 14.81 -26.53
C ASN A 687 -18.67 15.28 -26.08
N ARG A 688 -18.94 15.45 -24.77
CA ARG A 688 -20.24 15.90 -24.26
C ARG A 688 -20.16 17.27 -23.57
N CYS A 689 -21.23 18.06 -23.67
CA CYS A 689 -21.32 19.29 -22.86
C CYS A 689 -21.40 18.93 -21.37
N PRO A 690 -20.55 19.48 -20.49
CA PRO A 690 -20.59 19.17 -19.06
C PRO A 690 -21.75 19.86 -18.31
N HIS A 691 -22.49 20.77 -18.95
CA HIS A 691 -23.52 21.58 -18.29
C HIS A 691 -24.86 20.81 -18.17
N PRO A 692 -25.48 20.71 -16.97
CA PRO A 692 -26.69 19.90 -16.76
C PRO A 692 -27.90 20.30 -17.62
N ALA A 693 -28.01 21.58 -17.98
CA ALA A 693 -29.10 22.09 -18.82
C ALA A 693 -28.92 21.84 -20.33
N CYS A 694 -27.84 21.15 -20.73
CA CYS A 694 -27.53 20.85 -22.12
C CYS A 694 -27.75 19.38 -22.48
N ASP A 695 -28.45 18.60 -21.63
CA ASP A 695 -28.88 17.22 -21.86
C ASP A 695 -27.81 16.31 -22.50
N ASP A 696 -26.56 16.45 -22.06
CA ASP A 696 -25.40 15.69 -22.55
C ASP A 696 -25.19 15.75 -24.09
N LEU A 697 -25.46 16.92 -24.70
CA LEU A 697 -25.20 17.20 -26.12
C LEU A 697 -23.81 16.68 -26.55
N PHE A 698 -23.80 15.82 -27.56
CA PHE A 698 -22.60 15.17 -28.09
C PHE A 698 -22.03 15.94 -29.30
N PHE A 699 -20.71 16.04 -29.39
CA PHE A 699 -19.99 16.77 -30.43
C PHE A 699 -18.92 15.90 -31.07
N ASP A 700 -18.99 15.68 -32.39
CA ASP A 700 -18.00 14.87 -33.11
C ASP A 700 -16.58 15.46 -33.10
N HIS A 701 -16.48 16.78 -32.98
CA HIS A 701 -15.22 17.52 -32.98
C HIS A 701 -15.15 18.53 -31.84
N ILE A 702 -13.96 18.65 -31.24
CA ILE A 702 -13.66 19.63 -30.18
C ILE A 702 -13.96 21.07 -30.65
N ALA A 703 -13.79 21.36 -31.94
CA ALA A 703 -14.13 22.67 -32.51
C ALA A 703 -15.63 22.99 -32.37
N HIS A 704 -16.51 22.02 -32.60
CA HIS A 704 -17.96 22.18 -32.42
C HIS A 704 -18.32 22.41 -30.96
N PHE A 705 -17.69 21.67 -30.04
CA PHE A 705 -17.84 21.93 -28.61
C PHE A 705 -17.35 23.33 -28.21
N LYS A 706 -16.19 23.78 -28.70
CA LYS A 706 -15.67 25.14 -28.42
C LYS A 706 -16.64 26.23 -28.88
N ASN A 707 -17.26 26.04 -30.03
CA ASN A 707 -18.29 26.97 -30.52
C ASN A 707 -19.54 26.94 -29.65
N HIS A 708 -20.03 25.76 -29.29
CA HIS A 708 -21.16 25.63 -28.36
C HIS A 708 -20.87 26.28 -27.00
N ALA A 709 -19.70 26.04 -26.42
CA ALA A 709 -19.28 26.65 -25.16
C ALA A 709 -19.25 28.18 -25.23
N LEU A 710 -18.88 28.75 -26.38
CA LEU A 710 -18.92 30.19 -26.61
C LEU A 710 -20.34 30.73 -26.74
N VAL A 711 -21.19 30.08 -27.55
CA VAL A 711 -22.53 30.59 -27.89
C VAL A 711 -23.55 30.34 -26.77
N ALA A 712 -23.57 29.13 -26.21
CA ALA A 712 -24.53 28.74 -25.19
C ALA A 712 -24.12 29.23 -23.79
N HIS A 713 -22.83 29.12 -23.46
CA HIS A 713 -22.32 29.35 -22.09
C HIS A 713 -21.46 30.60 -21.93
N GLU A 714 -21.24 31.38 -23.00
CA GLU A 714 -20.33 32.55 -23.03
C GLU A 714 -18.89 32.23 -22.57
N SER A 715 -18.48 30.96 -22.69
CA SER A 715 -17.16 30.48 -22.28
C SER A 715 -16.18 30.53 -23.45
N ARG A 716 -15.31 31.56 -23.45
CA ARG A 716 -14.25 31.74 -24.47
C ARG A 716 -13.07 30.79 -24.24
N LEU A 717 -13.10 29.65 -24.91
CA LEU A 717 -12.00 28.67 -24.92
C LEU A 717 -10.86 29.08 -25.88
N ARG A 718 -9.69 28.44 -25.77
CA ARG A 718 -8.52 28.78 -26.60
C ARG A 718 -8.87 28.59 -28.09
N PRO A 719 -8.64 29.61 -28.96
CA PRO A 719 -8.75 29.46 -30.41
C PRO A 719 -7.90 28.29 -30.90
N MET A 720 -8.31 27.63 -31.99
CA MET A 720 -7.44 26.64 -32.63
C MET A 720 -6.31 27.30 -33.38
#